data_AF-A0A5D8YK06-F1
#
_entry.id   AF-A0A5D8YK06-F1
#
_cell.length_a   1.000
_cell.length_b   1.000
_cell.length_c   1.000
_cell.angle_alpha   90.00
_cell.angle_beta   90.00
_cell.angle_gamma   90.00
#
_symmetry.space_group_name_H-M   'P 1'
#
loop_
_entity.id
_entity.type
_entity.pdbx_description
1 polymer ?
#
loop_
_entity_poly.entity_id
_entity_poly.type
_entity_poly.pdbx_seq_one_letter_code
_entity_poly.pdbx_strand_id
1 'polypeptide(L)'
;MRIRLLTFLLILGFIRVNAESRFELTYTADDQRITEPARGVIKRLIGPRADDIKLAVIPSASGYDTFEIEAASNTLTIKGNSPVAICSGFYTYLKKGCNGMVSWSGNHIPDLSVWPDYKKERVTSPYQYRYFLNVVTYGYTMPYWTWERWQKEIDWMALHGINMPLALVAHEAIALRVWQKLGLKKDDVNRFFTGPAYLPWHRMGNINSWSGPLTDAWHNDQLKLEHQILNRMKELDFSPIVPAFAGFVPLEFREKYPDVKLSELSWGGFPKENHAFVLSPDSPWFKKIGQLFIQEWEKEFGKCKFYLSDTFNEMDVPVPANNPAKKYEILAGYGKSVYESIKAGNPDAVWVTQGWTFGWMHKFWDKPSLKAMLGAIPNDKMMIIDLACEYPDYVWHINPVWQTHEGFYGKDWVYSFVPNFGGKTALTGVLKFYAENPAKALASPYRKTLKGFGSAPEGIENNEVVYELLSDLGWTDKAIDIDSWINNYALCRYGNVPANMKTSWTELLQSCYNTFGSYPRFVWQTMAEDTRRKGKINDDPKFLDAVKQFLSCADSLKNNALYRNDAIQLSAMFLGIKADEFYRVALMADKNNDEVLKKASFEKSVYLLQQVDRLLASHPLDRLEPWVTYARAHGQNTAQKNTYEVDAKRLITIWGGQVEDYAARVWSGLISDYYIPRMQHYLYGDRATLNQWKENWIEKPYTNNVKPFDDPLQEAARLVNQYALPVAQ
;
A
#
# COMPACT_ATOMS: atom_id res chain seq x y z
N MET A 1 18.74 73.30 -42.98
CA MET A 1 17.89 74.49 -42.78
C MET A 1 17.01 74.25 -41.55
N ARG A 2 17.18 75.08 -40.50
CA ARG A 2 16.47 75.13 -39.18
C ARG A 2 16.71 73.94 -38.23
N ILE A 3 17.57 73.96 -37.21
CA ILE A 3 17.85 74.87 -36.05
C ILE A 3 16.75 74.84 -34.97
N ARG A 4 17.09 74.32 -33.76
CA ARG A 4 17.08 74.95 -32.40
C ARG A 4 17.28 73.85 -31.34
N LEU A 5 18.45 73.66 -30.71
CA LEU A 5 19.12 74.41 -29.63
C LEU A 5 18.30 74.56 -28.34
N LEU A 6 18.74 73.87 -27.28
CA LEU A 6 18.84 74.44 -25.93
C LEU A 6 19.83 73.66 -25.05
N THR A 7 20.67 74.42 -24.37
CA THR A 7 21.92 74.09 -23.68
C THR A 7 21.74 74.11 -22.16
N PHE A 8 22.67 73.44 -21.42
CA PHE A 8 23.16 73.65 -20.02
C PHE A 8 22.85 72.51 -19.02
N LEU A 9 23.69 72.10 -18.04
CA LEU A 9 24.97 72.56 -17.45
C LEU A 9 25.66 71.36 -16.74
N LEU A 10 26.98 71.42 -16.51
CA LEU A 10 27.82 70.46 -15.76
C LEU A 10 27.32 70.19 -14.31
N ILE A 11 27.69 69.02 -13.76
CA ILE A 11 28.50 68.88 -12.51
C ILE A 11 29.07 67.45 -12.42
N LEU A 12 30.38 67.38 -12.17
CA LEU A 12 31.15 66.19 -11.80
C LEU A 12 30.76 65.68 -10.41
N GLY A 13 30.63 64.36 -10.27
CA GLY A 13 30.54 63.68 -8.98
C GLY A 13 30.90 62.20 -9.13
N PHE A 14 32.21 61.89 -9.09
CA PHE A 14 32.69 60.53 -8.89
C PHE A 14 32.34 60.09 -7.46
N ILE A 15 31.38 59.17 -7.32
CA ILE A 15 31.25 58.33 -6.14
C ILE A 15 31.22 56.88 -6.62
N ARG A 16 32.32 56.16 -6.33
CA ARG A 16 32.33 54.70 -6.34
C ARG A 16 31.41 54.22 -5.22
N VAL A 17 30.29 53.58 -5.57
CA VAL A 17 29.55 52.72 -4.65
C VAL A 17 29.66 51.31 -5.19
N ASN A 18 30.32 50.45 -4.40
CA ASN A 18 30.23 49.00 -4.51
C ASN A 18 28.77 48.60 -4.36
N ALA A 19 28.14 48.13 -5.45
CA ALA A 19 26.87 47.42 -5.37
C ALA A 19 27.18 45.93 -5.46
N GLU A 20 27.27 45.27 -4.29
CA GLU A 20 26.99 43.85 -4.20
C GLU A 20 25.54 43.65 -4.67
N SER A 21 25.38 43.11 -5.88
CA SER A 21 24.07 42.72 -6.40
C SER A 21 23.56 41.54 -5.59
N ARG A 22 22.77 41.79 -4.54
CA ARG A 22 21.80 40.83 -4.05
C ARG A 22 20.79 40.61 -5.18
N PHE A 23 20.96 39.52 -5.93
CA PHE A 23 19.88 38.97 -6.73
C PHE A 23 18.78 38.51 -5.75
N GLU A 24 17.81 39.38 -5.49
CA GLU A 24 16.52 38.93 -4.97
C GLU A 24 15.89 38.06 -6.06
N LEU A 25 15.85 36.75 -5.82
CA LEU A 25 15.03 35.82 -6.58
C LEU A 25 13.58 36.28 -6.44
N THR A 26 13.09 37.02 -7.44
CA THR A 26 11.68 37.34 -7.57
C THR A 26 10.98 36.08 -8.05
N TYR A 27 10.47 35.29 -7.10
CA TYR A 27 9.63 34.13 -7.39
C TYR A 27 8.39 34.59 -8.14
N THR A 28 8.11 33.98 -9.29
CA THR A 28 6.83 34.20 -9.97
C THR A 28 5.71 33.54 -9.17
N ALA A 29 4.46 33.98 -9.35
CA ALA A 29 3.31 33.33 -8.72
C ALA A 29 3.19 31.83 -9.08
N ASP A 30 3.73 31.42 -10.24
CA ASP A 30 3.80 30.02 -10.66
C ASP A 30 4.88 29.24 -9.89
N ASP A 31 6.02 29.86 -9.57
CA ASP A 31 7.07 29.22 -8.76
C ASP A 31 6.59 28.92 -7.33
N GLN A 32 5.83 29.85 -6.74
CA GLN A 32 5.28 29.68 -5.39
C GLN A 32 4.29 28.52 -5.29
N ARG A 33 3.54 28.22 -6.37
CA ARG A 33 2.64 27.05 -6.42
C ARG A 33 3.41 25.73 -6.32
N ILE A 34 4.69 25.71 -6.67
CA ILE A 34 5.55 24.52 -6.60
C ILE A 34 6.30 24.46 -5.27
N THR A 35 6.93 25.57 -4.87
CA THR A 35 7.83 25.58 -3.72
C THR A 35 7.12 25.56 -2.37
N GLU A 36 5.96 26.21 -2.23
CA GLU A 36 5.26 26.31 -0.94
C GLU A 36 4.65 24.97 -0.48
N PRO A 37 3.96 24.19 -1.33
CA PRO A 37 3.47 22.87 -0.93
C PRO A 37 4.59 21.92 -0.51
N ALA A 38 5.73 21.96 -1.20
CA ALA A 38 6.92 21.19 -0.86
C ALA A 38 7.55 21.66 0.46
N ARG A 39 7.68 22.97 0.67
CA ARG A 39 8.11 23.55 1.95
C ARG A 39 7.20 23.11 3.09
N GLY A 40 5.90 23.03 2.87
CA GLY A 40 4.92 22.52 3.84
C GLY A 40 5.20 21.08 4.28
N VAL A 41 5.54 20.18 3.35
CA VAL A 41 5.96 18.79 3.66
C VAL A 41 7.21 18.82 4.54
N ILE A 42 8.26 19.53 4.09
CA ILE A 42 9.55 19.54 4.76
C ILE A 42 9.43 20.16 6.15
N LYS A 43 8.62 21.22 6.32
CA LYS A 43 8.38 21.89 7.59
C LYS A 43 7.65 21.01 8.60
N ARG A 44 6.72 20.15 8.16
CA ARG A 44 6.10 19.16 9.07
C ARG A 44 7.07 18.06 9.51
N LEU A 45 8.12 17.80 8.73
CA LEU A 45 9.13 16.81 9.08
C LEU A 45 10.23 17.37 10.00
N ILE A 46 10.83 18.52 9.67
CA ILE A 46 12.01 19.06 10.38
C ILE A 46 11.76 20.40 11.10
N GLY A 47 10.51 20.88 11.12
CA GLY A 47 10.15 22.14 11.77
C GLY A 47 10.68 23.38 11.05
N PRO A 48 10.90 24.49 11.78
CA PRO A 48 11.27 25.79 11.20
C PRO A 48 12.56 25.80 10.38
N ARG A 49 13.46 24.82 10.58
CA ARG A 49 14.71 24.69 9.80
C ARG A 49 14.45 24.54 8.30
N ALA A 50 13.25 24.09 7.92
CA ALA A 50 12.80 24.07 6.53
C ALA A 50 12.78 25.47 5.87
N ASP A 51 12.59 26.54 6.64
CA ASP A 51 12.52 27.92 6.12
C ASP A 51 13.88 28.41 5.61
N ASP A 52 14.98 27.83 6.10
CA ASP A 52 16.35 28.19 5.69
C ASP A 52 16.77 27.53 4.35
N ILE A 53 15.96 26.61 3.83
CA ILE A 53 16.25 25.91 2.58
C ILE A 53 15.88 26.81 1.40
N LYS A 54 16.83 26.99 0.47
CA LYS A 54 16.61 27.67 -0.80
C LYS A 54 15.93 26.72 -1.78
N LEU A 55 14.62 26.85 -1.92
CA LEU A 55 13.82 26.09 -2.88
C LEU A 55 13.69 26.89 -4.17
N ALA A 56 13.89 26.26 -5.34
CA ALA A 56 13.66 26.93 -6.62
C ALA A 56 13.08 25.98 -7.67
N VAL A 57 12.43 26.55 -8.69
CA VAL A 57 11.87 25.78 -9.80
C VAL A 57 12.91 25.65 -10.92
N ILE A 58 12.97 24.47 -11.54
CA ILE A 58 13.75 24.20 -12.75
C ILE A 58 12.86 23.57 -13.83
N PRO A 59 13.20 23.69 -15.12
CA PRO A 59 12.51 22.96 -16.17
C PRO A 59 12.66 21.43 -16.01
N SER A 60 11.61 20.69 -16.33
CA SER A 60 11.68 19.23 -16.46
C SER A 60 12.71 18.82 -17.51
N ALA A 61 13.49 17.77 -17.26
CA ALA A 61 14.29 17.14 -18.29
C ALA A 61 13.42 16.16 -19.10
N SER A 62 13.25 16.42 -20.40
CA SER A 62 12.45 15.58 -21.31
C SER A 62 11.01 15.33 -20.87
N GLY A 63 10.41 16.25 -20.10
CA GLY A 63 9.04 16.14 -19.59
C GLY A 63 8.89 15.26 -18.34
N TYR A 64 10.00 14.84 -17.71
CA TYR A 64 10.00 14.02 -16.50
C TYR A 64 10.40 14.82 -15.25
N ASP A 65 9.93 14.34 -14.10
CA ASP A 65 10.32 14.91 -12.82
C ASP A 65 11.84 14.86 -12.62
N THR A 66 12.38 15.99 -12.21
CA THR A 66 13.80 16.32 -12.16
C THR A 66 14.03 17.20 -10.95
N PHE A 67 15.06 16.88 -10.16
CA PHE A 67 15.54 17.74 -9.10
C PHE A 67 17.06 17.96 -9.15
N GLU A 68 17.51 19.03 -8.49
CA GLU A 68 18.92 19.33 -8.22
C GLU A 68 19.12 19.56 -6.72
N ILE A 69 20.22 19.03 -6.17
CA ILE A 69 20.62 19.20 -4.77
C ILE A 69 22.00 19.84 -4.74
N GLU A 70 22.19 20.81 -3.87
CA GLU A 70 23.51 21.36 -3.54
C GLU A 70 23.52 21.89 -2.11
N ALA A 71 24.53 21.55 -1.32
CA ALA A 71 24.76 22.15 -0.02
C ALA A 71 26.20 22.64 0.07
N ALA A 72 26.38 23.93 0.38
CA ALA A 72 27.70 24.53 0.53
C ALA A 72 27.64 25.64 1.57
N SER A 73 28.64 25.69 2.47
CA SER A 73 28.75 26.76 3.46
C SER A 73 27.47 26.94 4.28
N ASN A 74 26.91 25.82 4.76
CA ASN A 74 25.67 25.77 5.55
C ASN A 74 24.44 26.38 4.84
N THR A 75 24.39 26.31 3.51
CA THR A 75 23.20 26.67 2.72
C THR A 75 22.78 25.47 1.88
N LEU A 76 21.62 24.90 2.17
CA LEU A 76 21.00 23.87 1.34
C LEU A 76 20.13 24.52 0.25
N THR A 77 20.38 24.13 -0.99
CA THR A 77 19.57 24.50 -2.16
C THR A 77 18.98 23.23 -2.77
N ILE A 78 17.66 23.20 -2.91
CA ILE A 78 16.94 22.14 -3.62
C ILE A 78 16.15 22.79 -4.76
N LYS A 79 16.30 22.25 -5.96
CA LYS A 79 15.52 22.70 -7.11
C LYS A 79 14.71 21.56 -7.69
N GLY A 80 13.51 21.81 -8.20
CA GLY A 80 12.72 20.78 -8.88
C GLY A 80 11.65 21.38 -9.80
N ASN A 81 11.14 20.58 -10.74
CA ASN A 81 10.06 21.01 -11.64
C ASN A 81 8.65 20.80 -11.08
N SER A 82 8.52 20.13 -9.93
CA SER A 82 7.25 19.83 -9.26
C SER A 82 7.46 19.77 -7.73
N PRO A 83 6.38 19.90 -6.92
CA PRO A 83 6.49 19.76 -5.47
C PRO A 83 7.10 18.42 -5.06
N VAL A 84 6.69 17.33 -5.72
CA VAL A 84 7.23 15.98 -5.49
C VAL A 84 8.72 15.91 -5.79
N ALA A 85 9.18 16.48 -6.91
CA ALA A 85 10.60 16.49 -7.23
C ALA A 85 11.42 17.23 -6.15
N ILE A 86 10.90 18.34 -5.62
CA ILE A 86 11.55 19.06 -4.51
C ILE A 86 11.56 18.21 -3.23
N CYS A 87 10.44 17.59 -2.86
CA CYS A 87 10.36 16.71 -1.70
C CYS A 87 11.34 15.54 -1.80
N SER A 88 11.41 14.87 -2.95
CA SER A 88 12.35 13.77 -3.20
C SER A 88 13.81 14.23 -3.27
N GLY A 89 14.07 15.44 -3.78
CA GLY A 89 15.41 16.04 -3.72
C GLY A 89 15.85 16.30 -2.29
N PHE A 90 14.97 16.86 -1.45
CA PHE A 90 15.22 17.01 -0.02
C PHE A 90 15.43 15.65 0.66
N TYR A 91 14.58 14.65 0.39
CA TYR A 91 14.72 13.33 1.00
C TYR A 91 16.01 12.62 0.57
N THR A 92 16.41 12.77 -0.70
CA THR A 92 17.69 12.26 -1.22
C THR A 92 18.88 12.91 -0.49
N TYR A 93 18.82 14.22 -0.24
CA TYR A 93 19.83 14.90 0.58
C TYR A 93 19.84 14.41 2.03
N LEU A 94 18.66 14.22 2.63
CA LEU A 94 18.56 13.67 3.97
C LEU A 94 19.22 12.29 4.06
N LYS A 95 18.98 11.40 3.09
CA LYS A 95 19.60 10.07 3.04
C LYS A 95 21.10 10.14 2.76
N LYS A 96 21.51 10.73 1.64
CA LYS A 96 22.90 10.65 1.16
C LYS A 96 23.85 11.66 1.81
N GLY A 97 23.34 12.83 2.18
CA GLY A 97 24.11 13.92 2.77
C GLY A 97 24.11 13.90 4.30
N CYS A 98 23.02 13.44 4.92
CA CYS A 98 22.87 13.48 6.38
C CYS A 98 22.83 12.08 7.02
N ASN A 99 22.54 11.01 6.28
CA ASN A 99 22.25 9.66 6.79
C ASN A 99 20.96 9.59 7.63
N GLY A 100 19.90 10.27 7.19
CA GLY A 100 18.55 10.18 7.79
C GLY A 100 17.59 9.30 7.01
N MET A 101 16.47 8.93 7.63
CA MET A 101 15.40 8.11 7.03
C MET A 101 14.02 8.48 7.61
N VAL A 102 12.99 8.40 6.78
CA VAL A 102 11.58 8.62 7.15
C VAL A 102 10.79 7.35 6.84
N SER A 103 10.22 6.71 7.86
CA SER A 103 9.43 5.48 7.68
C SER A 103 8.16 5.47 8.54
N TRP A 104 7.30 4.47 8.38
CA TRP A 104 6.04 4.38 9.10
C TRP A 104 6.26 4.12 10.61
N SER A 105 7.26 3.32 10.97
CA SER A 105 7.62 2.96 12.34
C SER A 105 8.37 4.08 13.08
N GLY A 106 8.77 5.13 12.37
CA GLY A 106 9.41 6.32 12.93
C GLY A 106 10.40 6.95 11.96
N ASN A 107 11.10 7.97 12.43
CA ASN A 107 12.10 8.67 11.65
C ASN A 107 13.45 8.63 12.37
N HIS A 108 14.53 8.52 11.60
CA HIS A 108 15.87 8.86 12.05
C HIS A 108 16.26 10.17 11.36
N ILE A 109 16.17 11.28 12.09
CA ILE A 109 16.58 12.60 11.62
C ILE A 109 17.88 12.97 12.35
N PRO A 110 19.03 12.98 11.66
CA PRO A 110 20.32 13.44 12.20
C PRO A 110 20.26 14.90 12.66
N ASP A 111 21.30 15.37 13.34
CA ASP A 111 21.38 16.80 13.69
C ASP A 111 21.47 17.67 12.41
N LEU A 112 20.50 18.57 12.24
CA LEU A 112 20.40 19.52 11.13
C LEU A 112 20.73 20.97 11.55
N SER A 113 21.43 21.14 12.67
CA SER A 113 21.98 22.42 13.12
C SER A 113 22.88 23.07 12.07
N VAL A 114 23.58 22.24 11.29
CA VAL A 114 24.28 22.60 10.06
C VAL A 114 23.78 21.75 8.90
N TRP A 115 23.87 22.28 7.68
CA TRP A 115 23.68 21.51 6.45
C TRP A 115 25.03 20.93 6.02
N PRO A 116 25.26 19.60 6.13
CA PRO A 116 26.46 18.98 5.58
C PRO A 116 26.66 19.33 4.11
N ASP A 117 27.89 19.64 3.73
CA ASP A 117 28.23 19.96 2.34
C ASP A 117 27.90 18.77 1.43
N TYR A 118 27.28 19.06 0.29
CA TYR A 118 26.83 18.07 -0.67
C TYR A 118 27.05 18.59 -2.08
N LYS A 119 27.84 17.83 -2.84
CA LYS A 119 28.17 18.19 -4.23
C LYS A 119 26.89 18.28 -5.05
N LYS A 120 26.89 19.22 -6.00
CA LYS A 120 25.78 19.38 -6.92
C LYS A 120 25.44 18.06 -7.62
N GLU A 121 24.22 17.56 -7.42
CA GLU A 121 23.67 16.36 -8.05
C GLU A 121 22.36 16.72 -8.75
N ARG A 122 22.17 16.26 -10.00
CA ARG A 122 20.91 16.36 -10.73
C ARG A 122 20.37 14.96 -10.99
N VAL A 123 19.11 14.72 -10.65
CA VAL A 123 18.44 13.43 -10.83
C VAL A 123 17.16 13.64 -11.64
N THR A 124 16.87 12.74 -12.55
CA THR A 124 15.67 12.73 -13.38
C THR A 124 15.05 11.35 -13.34
N SER A 125 13.77 11.25 -12.98
CA SER A 125 13.04 9.98 -13.04
C SER A 125 12.90 9.52 -14.49
N PRO A 126 13.06 8.22 -14.79
CA PRO A 126 12.75 7.70 -16.12
C PRO A 126 11.25 7.44 -16.32
N TYR A 127 10.43 7.70 -15.30
CA TYR A 127 9.00 7.41 -15.29
C TYR A 127 8.17 8.70 -15.18
N GLN A 128 7.10 8.76 -15.96
CA GLN A 128 6.13 9.85 -15.85
C GLN A 128 5.32 9.71 -14.56
N TYR A 129 4.97 8.47 -14.20
CA TYR A 129 4.16 8.17 -13.04
C TYR A 129 4.88 7.22 -12.08
N ARG A 130 4.91 7.58 -10.79
CA ARG A 130 5.24 6.66 -9.70
C ARG A 130 3.95 6.31 -8.98
N TYR A 131 3.44 5.12 -9.27
CA TYR A 131 2.14 4.63 -8.82
C TYR A 131 2.21 4.08 -7.40
N PHE A 132 1.14 4.28 -6.63
CA PHE A 132 1.04 3.69 -5.29
C PHE A 132 -0.39 3.29 -4.90
N LEU A 133 -0.44 2.30 -4.01
CA LEU A 133 -1.60 1.68 -3.38
C LEU A 133 -2.30 0.61 -4.21
N ASN A 134 -2.82 -0.40 -3.52
CA ASN A 134 -3.78 -1.35 -4.06
C ASN A 134 -5.20 -0.89 -3.69
N VAL A 135 -6.20 -1.32 -4.45
CA VAL A 135 -7.59 -1.11 -4.04
C VAL A 135 -7.87 -1.73 -2.68
N VAL A 136 -7.27 -2.89 -2.35
CA VAL A 136 -7.49 -3.56 -1.06
C VAL A 136 -6.68 -2.97 0.10
N THR A 137 -5.74 -2.05 -0.16
CA THR A 137 -5.10 -1.28 0.93
C THR A 137 -6.14 -0.46 1.71
N TYR A 138 -7.22 -0.05 1.02
CA TYR A 138 -8.40 0.59 1.60
C TYR A 138 -9.19 -0.30 2.57
N GLY A 139 -8.96 -1.61 2.57
CA GLY A 139 -9.54 -2.54 3.55
C GLY A 139 -8.52 -2.96 4.60
N TYR A 140 -7.30 -3.36 4.20
CA TYR A 140 -6.34 -3.96 5.12
C TYR A 140 -5.48 -2.97 5.92
N THR A 141 -5.48 -1.68 5.58
CA THR A 141 -4.67 -0.69 6.30
C THR A 141 -5.44 0.58 6.61
N MET A 142 -6.14 1.15 5.63
CA MET A 142 -6.70 2.51 5.76
C MET A 142 -8.24 2.65 5.86
N PRO A 143 -9.07 1.61 6.13
CA PRO A 143 -10.52 1.80 6.13
C PRO A 143 -10.96 2.83 7.17
N TYR A 144 -10.22 2.98 8.27
CA TYR A 144 -10.58 3.83 9.40
C TYR A 144 -9.64 5.02 9.62
N TRP A 145 -8.76 5.32 8.67
CA TRP A 145 -7.82 6.43 8.82
C TRP A 145 -8.53 7.77 8.93
N THR A 146 -8.00 8.62 9.81
CA THR A 146 -8.39 10.03 9.91
C THR A 146 -7.60 10.87 8.90
N TRP A 147 -7.98 12.15 8.77
CA TRP A 147 -7.21 13.11 7.98
C TRP A 147 -5.75 13.22 8.44
N GLU A 148 -5.50 13.23 9.74
CA GLU A 148 -4.14 13.37 10.29
C GLU A 148 -3.24 12.20 9.88
N ARG A 149 -3.79 10.98 9.79
CA ARG A 149 -3.04 9.82 9.29
C ARG A 149 -2.85 9.90 7.77
N TRP A 150 -3.86 10.34 7.02
CA TRP A 150 -3.76 10.56 5.57
C TRP A 150 -2.74 11.64 5.20
N GLN A 151 -2.69 12.75 5.92
CA GLN A 151 -1.71 13.83 5.68
C GLN A 151 -0.28 13.30 5.83
N LYS A 152 -0.02 12.48 6.86
CA LYS A 152 1.30 11.83 7.03
C LYS A 152 1.62 10.89 5.87
N GLU A 153 0.63 10.14 5.38
CA GLU A 153 0.85 9.24 4.23
C GLU A 153 1.16 10.03 2.96
N ILE A 154 0.42 11.10 2.68
CA ILE A 154 0.62 11.92 1.47
C ILE A 154 1.98 12.64 1.54
N ASP A 155 2.41 13.08 2.71
CA ASP A 155 3.76 13.63 2.91
C ASP A 155 4.84 12.57 2.71
N TRP A 156 4.64 11.35 3.22
CA TRP A 156 5.53 10.22 2.97
C TRP A 156 5.60 9.90 1.47
N MET A 157 4.47 9.82 0.78
CA MET A 157 4.36 9.65 -0.68
C MET A 157 5.18 10.70 -1.43
N ALA A 158 5.05 11.99 -1.06
CA ALA A 158 5.77 13.08 -1.71
C ALA A 158 7.29 12.99 -1.51
N LEU A 159 7.75 12.65 -0.30
CA LEU A 159 9.18 12.42 -0.03
C LEU A 159 9.72 11.24 -0.86
N HIS A 160 8.92 10.19 -1.04
CA HIS A 160 9.26 8.97 -1.76
C HIS A 160 8.96 9.04 -3.28
N GLY A 161 8.64 10.23 -3.80
CA GLY A 161 8.52 10.48 -5.24
C GLY A 161 7.22 10.00 -5.89
N ILE A 162 6.27 9.50 -5.11
CA ILE A 162 4.95 9.09 -5.59
C ILE A 162 4.19 10.31 -6.12
N ASN A 163 3.59 10.18 -7.30
CA ASN A 163 2.73 11.21 -7.89
C ASN A 163 1.44 10.67 -8.51
N MET A 164 1.18 9.35 -8.47
CA MET A 164 -0.03 8.75 -9.04
C MET A 164 -0.64 7.69 -8.10
N PRO A 165 -1.05 8.07 -6.87
CA PRO A 165 -1.71 7.13 -5.96
C PRO A 165 -3.19 6.92 -6.33
N LEU A 166 -3.77 5.83 -5.84
CA LEU A 166 -5.23 5.67 -5.80
C LEU A 166 -5.85 6.65 -4.77
N ALA A 167 -6.99 7.26 -5.10
CA ALA A 167 -7.84 8.06 -4.22
C ALA A 167 -9.30 7.58 -4.33
N LEU A 168 -9.69 6.66 -3.43
CA LEU A 168 -10.96 5.90 -3.53
C LEU A 168 -11.92 6.18 -2.36
N VAL A 169 -11.61 7.15 -1.50
CA VAL A 169 -12.52 7.51 -0.41
C VAL A 169 -13.80 8.12 -0.99
N ALA A 170 -14.92 7.98 -0.27
CA ALA A 170 -16.24 8.50 -0.65
C ALA A 170 -16.89 7.87 -1.90
N HIS A 171 -16.32 6.79 -2.48
CA HIS A 171 -16.96 6.04 -3.57
C HIS A 171 -18.43 5.74 -3.26
N GLU A 172 -18.73 5.15 -2.10
CA GLU A 172 -20.09 4.73 -1.74
C GLU A 172 -21.04 5.92 -1.57
N ALA A 173 -20.55 7.08 -1.12
CA ALA A 173 -21.35 8.29 -1.02
C ALA A 173 -21.77 8.83 -2.41
N ILE A 174 -20.86 8.76 -3.39
CA ILE A 174 -21.17 9.11 -4.78
C ILE A 174 -22.11 8.07 -5.40
N ALA A 175 -21.85 6.78 -5.20
CA ALA A 175 -22.72 5.70 -5.65
C ALA A 175 -24.14 5.85 -5.08
N LEU A 176 -24.27 6.18 -3.79
CA LEU A 176 -25.57 6.42 -3.14
C LEU A 176 -26.38 7.49 -3.87
N ARG A 177 -25.77 8.63 -4.21
CA ARG A 177 -26.44 9.71 -4.95
C ARG A 177 -26.90 9.24 -6.33
N VAL A 178 -26.08 8.46 -7.04
CA VAL A 178 -26.43 7.88 -8.34
C VAL A 178 -27.65 6.95 -8.21
N TRP A 179 -27.62 6.02 -7.26
CA TRP A 179 -28.72 5.09 -7.03
C TRP A 179 -30.02 5.80 -6.65
N GLN A 180 -29.95 6.84 -5.82
CA GLN A 180 -31.11 7.65 -5.47
C GLN A 180 -31.68 8.43 -6.67
N LYS A 181 -30.83 8.94 -7.58
CA LYS A 181 -31.30 9.55 -8.85
C LYS A 181 -32.00 8.56 -9.77
N LEU A 182 -31.64 7.28 -9.69
CA LEU A 182 -32.31 6.18 -10.38
C LEU A 182 -33.55 5.68 -9.60
N GLY A 183 -33.82 6.32 -8.44
CA GLY A 183 -35.00 6.17 -7.60
C GLY A 183 -34.99 4.91 -6.74
N LEU A 184 -33.82 4.40 -6.35
CA LEU A 184 -33.69 3.41 -5.29
C LEU A 184 -33.80 4.09 -3.93
N LYS A 185 -34.32 3.39 -2.91
CA LYS A 185 -34.42 3.95 -1.56
C LYS A 185 -33.04 3.92 -0.90
N LYS A 186 -32.76 4.96 -0.09
CA LYS A 186 -31.48 5.11 0.59
C LYS A 186 -31.11 3.88 1.43
N ASP A 187 -32.07 3.36 2.18
CA ASP A 187 -31.83 2.24 3.11
C ASP A 187 -31.55 0.92 2.37
N ASP A 188 -32.14 0.72 1.19
CA ASP A 188 -31.87 -0.44 0.33
C ASP A 188 -30.42 -0.38 -0.18
N VAL A 189 -30.01 0.78 -0.68
CA VAL A 189 -28.63 1.01 -1.14
C VAL A 189 -27.62 0.90 0.00
N ASN A 190 -27.94 1.40 1.20
CA ASN A 190 -27.05 1.25 2.36
C ASN A 190 -26.89 -0.21 2.79
N ARG A 191 -27.90 -1.07 2.60
CA ARG A 191 -27.79 -2.52 2.83
C ARG A 191 -27.03 -3.26 1.75
N PHE A 192 -26.99 -2.73 0.53
CA PHE A 192 -26.17 -3.28 -0.55
C PHE A 192 -24.66 -3.13 -0.27
N PHE A 193 -24.24 -2.03 0.35
CA PHE A 193 -22.86 -1.81 0.73
C PHE A 193 -22.40 -2.75 1.84
N THR A 194 -21.14 -3.18 1.78
CA THR A 194 -20.48 -3.92 2.87
C THR A 194 -20.10 -2.99 4.02
N GLY A 195 -19.59 -3.56 5.11
CA GLY A 195 -18.90 -2.81 6.17
C GLY A 195 -17.64 -2.11 5.64
N PRO A 196 -17.17 -1.04 6.32
CA PRO A 196 -16.02 -0.23 5.90
C PRO A 196 -14.76 -1.02 5.51
N ALA A 197 -14.39 -2.01 6.32
CA ALA A 197 -13.18 -2.79 6.12
C ALA A 197 -13.26 -3.65 4.83
N TYR A 198 -14.46 -3.89 4.30
CA TYR A 198 -14.71 -4.76 3.14
C TYR A 198 -15.03 -4.00 1.83
N LEU A 199 -15.08 -2.67 1.87
CA LEU A 199 -15.42 -1.85 0.71
C LEU A 199 -14.57 -2.11 -0.55
N PRO A 200 -13.28 -2.45 -0.48
CA PRO A 200 -12.52 -2.81 -1.68
C PRO A 200 -13.17 -3.95 -2.49
N TRP A 201 -13.58 -5.03 -1.82
CA TRP A 201 -14.21 -6.19 -2.45
C TRP A 201 -15.65 -5.90 -2.88
N HIS A 202 -16.33 -4.97 -2.23
CA HIS A 202 -17.60 -4.43 -2.72
C HIS A 202 -17.44 -3.70 -4.06
N ARG A 203 -16.47 -2.79 -4.14
CA ARG A 203 -16.19 -1.97 -5.34
C ARG A 203 -15.75 -2.83 -6.53
N MET A 204 -15.02 -3.91 -6.26
CA MET A 204 -14.61 -4.91 -7.25
C MET A 204 -15.70 -5.94 -7.58
N GLY A 205 -16.88 -5.86 -6.93
CA GLY A 205 -18.01 -6.75 -7.17
C GLY A 205 -17.83 -8.18 -6.65
N ASN A 206 -16.90 -8.41 -5.73
CA ASN A 206 -16.68 -9.74 -5.16
C ASN A 206 -17.72 -10.11 -4.10
N ILE A 207 -18.11 -9.15 -3.25
CA ILE A 207 -19.07 -9.36 -2.15
C ILE A 207 -19.96 -8.14 -1.93
N ASN A 208 -21.20 -8.35 -1.53
CA ASN A 208 -22.15 -7.30 -1.16
C ASN A 208 -22.76 -7.57 0.22
N SER A 209 -23.27 -6.52 0.87
CA SER A 209 -24.04 -6.57 2.12
C SER A 209 -23.32 -7.11 3.37
N TRP A 210 -22.14 -7.74 3.21
CA TRP A 210 -21.37 -8.35 4.30
C TRP A 210 -20.86 -7.30 5.29
N SER A 211 -21.12 -7.50 6.58
CA SER A 211 -20.75 -6.58 7.68
C SER A 211 -21.28 -5.14 7.53
N GLY A 212 -22.22 -4.89 6.61
CA GLY A 212 -22.93 -3.61 6.51
C GLY A 212 -24.09 -3.51 7.52
N PRO A 213 -25.00 -2.53 7.38
CA PRO A 213 -25.04 -1.47 6.35
C PRO A 213 -24.17 -0.25 6.69
N LEU A 214 -23.90 0.58 5.68
CA LEU A 214 -23.31 1.91 5.89
C LEU A 214 -24.35 2.92 6.42
N THR A 215 -23.86 4.02 7.01
CA THR A 215 -24.70 5.07 7.62
C THR A 215 -24.50 6.43 6.96
N ASP A 216 -25.43 7.36 7.16
CA ASP A 216 -25.26 8.75 6.68
C ASP A 216 -24.03 9.42 7.30
N ALA A 217 -23.74 9.13 8.57
CA ALA A 217 -22.55 9.63 9.26
C ALA A 217 -21.29 9.20 8.52
N TRP A 218 -21.20 7.90 8.19
CA TRP A 218 -20.11 7.37 7.37
C TRP A 218 -19.97 8.13 6.04
N HIS A 219 -21.05 8.22 5.25
CA HIS A 219 -21.01 8.90 3.95
C HIS A 219 -20.54 10.36 4.05
N ASN A 220 -21.07 11.10 5.03
CA ASN A 220 -20.69 12.50 5.25
C ASN A 220 -19.23 12.65 5.68
N ASP A 221 -18.73 11.76 6.53
CA ASP A 221 -17.36 11.84 7.00
C ASP A 221 -16.35 11.42 5.93
N GLN A 222 -16.69 10.42 5.11
CA GLN A 222 -15.88 10.05 3.94
C GLN A 222 -15.84 11.16 2.88
N LEU A 223 -16.96 11.86 2.62
CA LEU A 223 -16.97 13.02 1.71
C LEU A 223 -16.00 14.12 2.19
N LYS A 224 -16.07 14.48 3.47
CA LYS A 224 -15.15 15.48 4.07
C LYS A 224 -13.69 15.04 3.95
N LEU A 225 -13.42 13.77 4.25
CA LEU A 225 -12.07 13.21 4.19
C LEU A 225 -11.51 13.25 2.75
N GLU A 226 -12.31 12.84 1.76
CA GLU A 226 -11.85 12.84 0.36
C GLU A 226 -11.58 14.26 -0.17
N HIS A 227 -12.37 15.26 0.25
CA HIS A 227 -12.05 16.66 -0.05
C HIS A 227 -10.66 17.05 0.47
N GLN A 228 -10.29 16.66 1.69
CA GLN A 228 -8.98 16.96 2.24
C GLN A 228 -7.86 16.21 1.50
N ILE A 229 -8.07 14.93 1.18
CA ILE A 229 -7.13 14.10 0.42
C ILE A 229 -6.87 14.70 -0.96
N LEU A 230 -7.91 14.94 -1.76
CA LEU A 230 -7.77 15.44 -3.13
C LEU A 230 -7.23 16.87 -3.18
N ASN A 231 -7.60 17.73 -2.23
CA ASN A 231 -7.02 19.07 -2.14
C ASN A 231 -5.52 19.00 -1.88
N ARG A 232 -5.08 18.14 -0.96
CA ARG A 232 -3.66 17.96 -0.66
C ARG A 232 -2.88 17.33 -1.81
N MET A 233 -3.47 16.36 -2.48
CA MET A 233 -2.91 15.76 -3.69
C MET A 233 -2.76 16.81 -4.80
N LYS A 234 -3.74 17.69 -4.98
CA LYS A 234 -3.68 18.80 -5.95
C LYS A 234 -2.60 19.83 -5.60
N GLU A 235 -2.45 20.20 -4.32
CA GLU A 235 -1.36 21.08 -3.87
C GLU A 235 0.02 20.52 -4.22
N LEU A 236 0.17 19.20 -4.17
CA LEU A 236 1.44 18.51 -4.46
C LEU A 236 1.60 18.12 -5.93
N ASP A 237 0.67 18.50 -6.80
CA ASP A 237 0.64 18.13 -8.23
C ASP A 237 0.60 16.62 -8.46
N PHE A 238 -0.09 15.88 -7.59
CA PHE A 238 -0.37 14.46 -7.81
C PHE A 238 -1.44 14.32 -8.91
N SER A 239 -1.37 13.21 -9.63
CA SER A 239 -2.38 12.74 -10.58
C SER A 239 -3.14 11.56 -9.98
N PRO A 240 -4.08 11.77 -9.03
CA PRO A 240 -4.77 10.65 -8.40
C PRO A 240 -5.60 9.85 -9.39
N ILE A 241 -5.71 8.55 -9.15
CA ILE A 241 -6.67 7.67 -9.83
C ILE A 241 -7.92 7.57 -8.95
N VAL A 242 -9.03 8.07 -9.47
CA VAL A 242 -10.33 8.14 -8.77
C VAL A 242 -11.27 7.03 -9.26
N PRO A 243 -12.34 6.65 -8.53
CA PRO A 243 -13.19 5.54 -8.94
C PRO A 243 -14.06 5.87 -10.16
N ALA A 244 -14.48 4.82 -10.87
CA ALA A 244 -15.56 4.84 -11.84
C ALA A 244 -16.46 3.61 -11.67
N PHE A 245 -17.61 3.64 -12.33
CA PHE A 245 -18.56 2.53 -12.31
C PHE A 245 -17.98 1.29 -12.99
N ALA A 246 -18.04 0.15 -12.29
CA ALA A 246 -17.49 -1.13 -12.75
C ALA A 246 -18.52 -2.10 -13.35
N GLY A 247 -19.81 -1.73 -13.35
CA GLY A 247 -20.88 -2.56 -13.94
C GLY A 247 -21.76 -3.30 -12.93
N PHE A 248 -21.42 -3.28 -11.64
CA PHE A 248 -22.17 -3.98 -10.60
C PHE A 248 -23.38 -3.18 -10.10
N VAL A 249 -24.53 -3.84 -9.94
CA VAL A 249 -25.78 -3.19 -9.53
C VAL A 249 -26.40 -3.87 -8.30
N PRO A 250 -27.10 -3.14 -7.42
CA PRO A 250 -27.87 -3.73 -6.33
C PRO A 250 -29.06 -4.55 -6.86
N LEU A 251 -29.54 -5.51 -6.08
CA LEU A 251 -30.69 -6.34 -6.44
C LEU A 251 -31.96 -5.51 -6.69
N GLU A 252 -32.17 -4.46 -5.90
CA GLU A 252 -33.30 -3.54 -6.02
C GLU A 252 -33.29 -2.79 -7.35
N PHE A 253 -32.13 -2.69 -8.02
CA PHE A 253 -32.07 -2.17 -9.39
C PHE A 253 -32.77 -3.11 -10.38
N ARG A 254 -32.62 -4.43 -10.21
CA ARG A 254 -33.30 -5.43 -11.03
C ARG A 254 -34.81 -5.41 -10.79
N GLU A 255 -35.25 -5.28 -9.55
CA GLU A 255 -36.68 -5.19 -9.21
C GLU A 255 -37.35 -3.99 -9.89
N LYS A 256 -36.64 -2.85 -9.93
CA LYS A 256 -37.13 -1.63 -10.57
C LYS A 256 -37.06 -1.68 -12.09
N TYR A 257 -36.06 -2.37 -12.65
CA TYR A 257 -35.83 -2.48 -14.09
C TYR A 257 -35.75 -3.97 -14.50
N PRO A 258 -36.89 -4.68 -14.57
CA PRO A 258 -36.93 -6.14 -14.71
C PRO A 258 -36.38 -6.66 -16.05
N ASP A 259 -36.38 -5.82 -17.09
CA ASP A 259 -35.85 -6.18 -18.42
C ASP A 259 -34.31 -6.14 -18.51
N VAL A 260 -33.64 -5.68 -17.46
CA VAL A 260 -32.17 -5.60 -17.45
C VAL A 260 -31.56 -6.99 -17.32
N LYS A 261 -30.73 -7.33 -18.30
CA LYS A 261 -29.94 -8.57 -18.28
C LYS A 261 -28.75 -8.41 -17.34
N LEU A 262 -28.71 -9.29 -16.34
CA LEU A 262 -27.66 -9.36 -15.34
C LEU A 262 -27.04 -10.76 -15.31
N SER A 263 -25.74 -10.83 -15.04
CA SER A 263 -25.04 -12.07 -14.73
C SER A 263 -24.69 -12.09 -13.25
N GLU A 264 -25.03 -13.18 -12.58
CA GLU A 264 -24.64 -13.45 -11.19
C GLU A 264 -23.16 -13.83 -11.15
N LEU A 265 -22.43 -13.27 -10.18
CA LEU A 265 -21.02 -13.55 -9.94
C LEU A 265 -20.83 -14.04 -8.50
N SER A 266 -20.01 -15.08 -8.33
CA SER A 266 -19.66 -15.66 -7.04
C SER A 266 -18.16 -15.50 -6.77
N TRP A 267 -17.80 -15.25 -5.52
CA TRP A 267 -16.40 -15.16 -5.11
C TRP A 267 -16.22 -15.65 -3.67
N GLY A 268 -15.05 -16.21 -3.37
CA GLY A 268 -14.61 -16.50 -2.01
C GLY A 268 -15.49 -17.48 -1.21
N GLY A 269 -16.36 -18.26 -1.86
CA GLY A 269 -17.27 -19.20 -1.19
C GLY A 269 -18.35 -18.51 -0.34
N PHE A 270 -18.68 -17.25 -0.62
CA PHE A 270 -19.78 -16.56 0.01
C PHE A 270 -21.13 -17.13 -0.44
N PRO A 271 -22.18 -17.03 0.40
CA PRO A 271 -23.51 -17.49 0.04
C PRO A 271 -24.18 -16.50 -0.94
N LYS A 272 -25.26 -16.95 -1.59
CA LYS A 272 -25.88 -16.24 -2.73
C LYS A 272 -26.37 -14.83 -2.38
N GLU A 273 -26.79 -14.61 -1.14
CA GLU A 273 -27.22 -13.30 -0.65
C GLU A 273 -26.12 -12.23 -0.68
N ASN A 274 -24.84 -12.64 -0.77
CA ASN A 274 -23.70 -11.73 -0.88
C ASN A 274 -23.13 -11.63 -2.29
N HIS A 275 -23.70 -12.34 -3.28
CA HIS A 275 -23.23 -12.31 -4.66
C HIS A 275 -23.43 -10.92 -5.30
N ALA A 276 -22.63 -10.64 -6.31
CA ALA A 276 -22.80 -9.46 -7.15
C ALA A 276 -23.49 -9.79 -8.46
N PHE A 277 -24.10 -8.75 -9.04
CA PHE A 277 -24.75 -8.83 -10.34
C PHE A 277 -24.14 -7.80 -11.26
N VAL A 278 -23.58 -8.25 -12.36
CA VAL A 278 -22.96 -7.40 -13.38
C VAL A 278 -23.90 -7.20 -14.55
N LEU A 279 -23.94 -5.98 -15.09
CA LEU A 279 -24.65 -5.68 -16.32
C LEU A 279 -24.06 -6.44 -17.52
N SER A 280 -24.92 -6.90 -18.41
CA SER A 280 -24.52 -7.33 -19.75
C SER A 280 -23.87 -6.16 -20.51
N PRO A 281 -22.85 -6.38 -21.35
CA PRO A 281 -22.15 -5.28 -22.03
C PRO A 281 -23.03 -4.56 -23.06
N ASP A 282 -24.07 -5.19 -23.60
CA ASP A 282 -25.03 -4.54 -24.50
C ASP A 282 -26.07 -3.66 -23.76
N SER A 283 -26.04 -3.64 -22.42
CA SER A 283 -27.01 -2.89 -21.63
C SER A 283 -26.79 -1.38 -21.73
N PRO A 284 -27.81 -0.57 -22.11
CA PRO A 284 -27.69 0.89 -22.14
C PRO A 284 -27.46 1.48 -20.75
N TRP A 285 -27.75 0.72 -19.68
CA TRP A 285 -27.52 1.13 -18.31
C TRP A 285 -26.04 1.25 -17.97
N PHE A 286 -25.16 0.50 -18.63
CA PHE A 286 -23.71 0.59 -18.38
C PHE A 286 -23.23 2.03 -18.61
N LYS A 287 -23.53 2.57 -19.79
CA LYS A 287 -23.20 3.95 -20.16
C LYS A 287 -23.91 4.98 -19.28
N LYS A 288 -25.21 4.81 -19.03
CA LYS A 288 -26.02 5.77 -18.26
C LYS A 288 -25.54 5.88 -16.81
N ILE A 289 -25.31 4.76 -16.13
CA ILE A 289 -24.88 4.74 -14.73
C ILE A 289 -23.44 5.26 -14.62
N GLY A 290 -22.53 4.81 -15.49
CA GLY A 290 -21.15 5.31 -15.49
C GLY A 290 -21.07 6.81 -15.75
N GLN A 291 -21.85 7.34 -16.71
CA GLN A 291 -21.94 8.77 -16.95
C GLN A 291 -22.40 9.53 -15.69
N LEU A 292 -23.46 9.06 -15.03
CA LEU A 292 -23.97 9.68 -13.80
C LEU A 292 -22.94 9.65 -12.67
N PHE A 293 -22.21 8.55 -12.53
CA PHE A 293 -21.18 8.39 -11.51
C PHE A 293 -20.06 9.41 -11.70
N ILE A 294 -19.49 9.49 -12.91
CA ILE A 294 -18.44 10.46 -13.23
C ILE A 294 -18.95 11.89 -13.01
N GLN A 295 -20.16 12.22 -13.46
CA GLN A 295 -20.74 13.54 -13.28
C GLN A 295 -20.95 13.91 -11.81
N GLU A 296 -21.40 12.97 -10.97
CA GLU A 296 -21.55 13.21 -9.53
C GLU A 296 -20.21 13.33 -8.82
N TRP A 297 -19.22 12.52 -9.20
CA TRP A 297 -17.86 12.65 -8.71
C TRP A 297 -17.27 14.02 -9.06
N GLU A 298 -17.30 14.40 -10.34
CA GLU A 298 -16.72 15.68 -10.79
C GLU A 298 -17.46 16.89 -10.26
N LYS A 299 -18.77 16.78 -10.02
CA LYS A 299 -19.55 17.83 -9.37
C LYS A 299 -19.12 18.04 -7.93
N GLU A 300 -18.79 16.97 -7.20
CA GLU A 300 -18.35 17.05 -5.81
C GLU A 300 -16.89 17.49 -5.72
N PHE A 301 -15.99 16.80 -6.42
CA PHE A 301 -14.54 16.89 -6.21
C PHE A 301 -13.76 17.57 -7.35
N GLY A 302 -14.42 17.85 -8.47
CA GLY A 302 -13.79 18.38 -9.68
C GLY A 302 -13.32 17.29 -10.65
N LYS A 303 -12.88 17.75 -11.83
CA LYS A 303 -12.44 16.86 -12.92
C LYS A 303 -11.13 16.16 -12.60
N CYS A 304 -11.07 14.87 -12.91
CA CYS A 304 -9.84 14.07 -12.83
C CYS A 304 -9.45 13.54 -14.21
N LYS A 305 -8.21 13.09 -14.35
CA LYS A 305 -7.72 12.47 -15.59
C LYS A 305 -7.88 10.95 -15.59
N PHE A 306 -7.65 10.30 -14.44
CA PHE A 306 -7.54 8.85 -14.34
C PHE A 306 -8.69 8.26 -13.54
N TYR A 307 -9.40 7.31 -14.14
CA TYR A 307 -10.58 6.68 -13.54
C TYR A 307 -10.44 5.16 -13.49
N LEU A 308 -10.51 4.59 -12.30
CA LEU A 308 -10.39 3.16 -12.02
C LEU A 308 -11.72 2.44 -12.26
N SER A 309 -11.71 1.38 -13.07
CA SER A 309 -12.87 0.49 -13.23
C SER A 309 -12.41 -0.94 -13.52
N ASP A 310 -12.81 -1.87 -12.65
CA ASP A 310 -12.43 -3.29 -12.70
C ASP A 310 -13.67 -4.18 -12.55
N THR A 311 -14.06 -4.86 -13.64
CA THR A 311 -15.32 -5.64 -13.68
C THR A 311 -15.14 -7.12 -13.33
N PHE A 312 -13.95 -7.70 -13.49
CA PHE A 312 -13.73 -9.15 -13.35
C PHE A 312 -12.48 -9.48 -12.53
N ASN A 313 -12.27 -8.75 -11.44
CA ASN A 313 -11.18 -9.06 -10.52
C ASN A 313 -11.49 -10.37 -9.78
N GLU A 314 -10.69 -11.42 -10.03
CA GLU A 314 -10.83 -12.76 -9.44
C GLU A 314 -12.18 -13.46 -9.65
N MET A 315 -12.93 -13.06 -10.67
CA MET A 315 -14.25 -13.62 -10.97
C MET A 315 -14.28 -14.21 -12.38
N ASP A 316 -15.04 -15.29 -12.54
CA ASP A 316 -15.30 -15.85 -13.87
C ASP A 316 -16.08 -14.85 -14.73
N VAL A 317 -15.58 -14.61 -15.94
CA VAL A 317 -16.26 -13.76 -16.90
C VAL A 317 -17.45 -14.55 -17.49
N PRO A 318 -18.66 -13.96 -17.59
CA PRO A 318 -19.85 -14.65 -18.11
C PRO A 318 -19.78 -14.85 -19.64
N VAL A 319 -18.92 -15.75 -20.09
CA VAL A 319 -18.70 -16.11 -21.50
C VAL A 319 -18.92 -17.60 -21.73
N PRO A 320 -19.35 -18.02 -22.94
CA PRO A 320 -19.49 -19.44 -23.25
C PRO A 320 -18.13 -20.13 -23.33
N ALA A 321 -17.96 -21.24 -22.61
CA ALA A 321 -16.69 -22.00 -22.55
C ALA A 321 -16.23 -22.56 -23.91
N ASN A 322 -17.18 -22.98 -24.76
CA ASN A 322 -16.90 -23.69 -26.02
C ASN A 322 -17.27 -22.88 -27.27
N ASN A 323 -17.23 -21.55 -27.20
CA ASN A 323 -17.46 -20.69 -28.37
C ASN A 323 -16.51 -19.48 -28.35
N PRO A 324 -15.27 -19.64 -28.88
CA PRO A 324 -14.26 -18.58 -28.86
C PRO A 324 -14.72 -17.28 -29.55
N ALA A 325 -15.40 -17.38 -30.68
CA ALA A 325 -15.92 -16.20 -31.39
C ALA A 325 -16.87 -15.39 -30.50
N LYS A 326 -17.81 -16.07 -29.82
CA LYS A 326 -18.74 -15.40 -28.90
C LYS A 326 -18.06 -14.89 -27.64
N LYS A 327 -17.06 -15.62 -27.10
CA LYS A 327 -16.21 -15.15 -26.00
C LYS A 327 -15.55 -13.81 -26.35
N TYR A 328 -14.89 -13.73 -27.51
CA TYR A 328 -14.20 -12.52 -27.93
C TYR A 328 -15.15 -11.35 -28.20
N GLU A 329 -16.34 -11.62 -28.78
CA GLU A 329 -17.38 -10.60 -28.96
C GLU A 329 -17.83 -10.01 -27.61
N ILE A 330 -18.09 -10.85 -26.61
CA ILE A 330 -18.52 -10.40 -25.27
C ILE A 330 -17.40 -9.61 -24.58
N LEU A 331 -16.16 -10.08 -24.64
CA LEU A 331 -15.00 -9.37 -24.07
C LEU A 331 -14.81 -7.99 -24.73
N ALA A 332 -14.86 -7.91 -26.05
CA ALA A 332 -14.80 -6.63 -26.76
C ALA A 332 -15.97 -5.71 -26.37
N GLY A 333 -17.16 -6.29 -26.17
CA GLY A 333 -18.34 -5.58 -25.67
C GLY A 333 -18.11 -4.97 -24.28
N TYR A 334 -17.56 -5.73 -23.33
CA TYR A 334 -17.24 -5.23 -21.99
C TYR A 334 -16.20 -4.11 -22.04
N GLY A 335 -15.09 -4.31 -22.74
CA GLY A 335 -14.05 -3.28 -22.88
C GLY A 335 -14.58 -1.98 -23.48
N LYS A 336 -15.42 -2.09 -24.52
CA LYS A 336 -16.11 -0.93 -25.12
C LYS A 336 -17.04 -0.24 -24.12
N SER A 337 -17.85 -1.00 -23.40
CA SER A 337 -18.91 -0.44 -22.54
C SER A 337 -18.35 0.28 -21.32
N VAL A 338 -17.30 -0.28 -20.70
CA VAL A 338 -16.58 0.38 -19.60
C VAL A 338 -16.02 1.71 -20.09
N TYR A 339 -15.24 1.68 -21.17
CA TYR A 339 -14.64 2.89 -21.74
C TYR A 339 -15.70 3.94 -22.14
N GLU A 340 -16.76 3.56 -22.85
CA GLU A 340 -17.81 4.48 -23.28
C GLU A 340 -18.56 5.10 -22.10
N SER A 341 -18.71 4.38 -20.98
CA SER A 341 -19.36 4.89 -19.77
C SER A 341 -18.53 5.98 -19.09
N ILE A 342 -17.21 5.80 -19.02
CA ILE A 342 -16.26 6.79 -18.48
C ILE A 342 -16.23 8.01 -19.42
N LYS A 343 -16.03 7.77 -20.72
CA LYS A 343 -15.98 8.81 -21.75
C LYS A 343 -17.25 9.67 -21.79
N ALA A 344 -18.43 9.07 -21.54
CA ALA A 344 -19.70 9.78 -21.53
C ALA A 344 -19.81 10.80 -20.38
N GLY A 345 -19.13 10.55 -19.26
CA GLY A 345 -19.00 11.50 -18.17
C GLY A 345 -17.90 12.53 -18.43
N ASN A 346 -16.73 12.06 -18.87
CA ASN A 346 -15.55 12.88 -19.14
C ASN A 346 -14.81 12.37 -20.40
N PRO A 347 -14.86 13.09 -21.54
CA PRO A 347 -14.19 12.69 -22.78
C PRO A 347 -12.65 12.66 -22.72
N ASP A 348 -12.06 13.40 -21.78
CA ASP A 348 -10.62 13.51 -21.61
C ASP A 348 -10.05 12.39 -20.73
N ALA A 349 -10.91 11.72 -19.96
CA ALA A 349 -10.55 10.66 -19.04
C ALA A 349 -9.79 9.50 -19.69
N VAL A 350 -8.89 8.92 -18.91
CA VAL A 350 -8.18 7.68 -19.16
C VAL A 350 -8.74 6.62 -18.23
N TRP A 351 -9.18 5.49 -18.80
CA TRP A 351 -9.58 4.34 -18.02
C TRP A 351 -8.34 3.63 -17.48
N VAL A 352 -8.26 3.49 -16.16
CA VAL A 352 -7.25 2.69 -15.47
C VAL A 352 -7.87 1.37 -15.02
N THR A 353 -7.15 0.26 -15.22
CA THR A 353 -7.56 -1.07 -14.74
C THR A 353 -6.38 -1.82 -14.14
N GLN A 354 -6.69 -2.65 -13.15
CA GLN A 354 -5.77 -3.57 -12.49
C GLN A 354 -5.46 -4.78 -13.38
N GLY A 355 -4.17 -5.01 -13.66
CA GLY A 355 -3.70 -6.13 -14.48
C GLY A 355 -3.65 -7.50 -13.77
N TRP A 356 -3.98 -7.56 -12.47
CA TRP A 356 -3.91 -8.77 -11.63
C TRP A 356 -4.60 -9.98 -12.28
N THR A 357 -5.83 -9.79 -12.78
CA THR A 357 -6.63 -10.87 -13.37
C THR A 357 -5.94 -11.50 -14.58
N PHE A 358 -5.16 -10.73 -15.36
CA PHE A 358 -4.47 -11.22 -16.55
C PHE A 358 -3.36 -12.22 -16.22
N GLY A 359 -2.68 -12.05 -15.08
CA GLY A 359 -1.70 -13.01 -14.57
C GLY A 359 -2.34 -14.16 -13.78
N TRP A 360 -3.22 -13.83 -12.83
CA TRP A 360 -3.90 -14.80 -11.97
C TRP A 360 -4.69 -15.84 -12.78
N MET A 361 -5.45 -15.38 -13.78
CA MET A 361 -6.23 -16.22 -14.68
C MET A 361 -5.59 -16.29 -16.09
N HIS A 362 -4.26 -16.37 -16.19
CA HIS A 362 -3.50 -16.37 -17.46
C HIS A 362 -3.96 -17.43 -18.48
N LYS A 363 -4.55 -18.55 -18.03
CA LYS A 363 -5.15 -19.54 -18.94
C LYS A 363 -6.41 -19.03 -19.63
N PHE A 364 -7.21 -18.22 -18.93
CA PHE A 364 -8.39 -17.58 -19.51
C PHE A 364 -8.02 -16.34 -20.32
N TRP A 365 -7.15 -15.49 -19.77
CA TRP A 365 -6.66 -14.26 -20.38
C TRP A 365 -5.47 -14.50 -21.31
N ASP A 366 -5.67 -15.41 -22.26
CA ASP A 366 -4.71 -15.62 -23.34
C ASP A 366 -4.59 -14.38 -24.27
N LYS A 367 -3.61 -14.43 -25.19
CA LYS A 367 -3.37 -13.33 -26.14
C LYS A 367 -4.65 -12.89 -26.88
N PRO A 368 -5.43 -13.78 -27.54
CA PRO A 368 -6.68 -13.41 -28.20
C PRO A 368 -7.72 -12.78 -27.27
N SER A 369 -7.92 -13.32 -26.07
CA SER A 369 -8.94 -12.85 -25.12
C SER A 369 -8.64 -11.45 -24.62
N LEU A 370 -7.40 -11.19 -24.21
CA LEU A 370 -7.02 -9.85 -23.76
C LEU A 370 -7.03 -8.86 -24.93
N LYS A 371 -6.56 -9.26 -26.12
CA LYS A 371 -6.62 -8.39 -27.31
C LYS A 371 -8.07 -8.04 -27.69
N ALA A 372 -9.01 -8.96 -27.53
CA ALA A 372 -10.43 -8.68 -27.75
C ALA A 372 -10.96 -7.64 -26.75
N MET A 373 -10.67 -7.80 -25.45
CA MET A 373 -11.07 -6.86 -24.40
C MET A 373 -10.50 -5.45 -24.63
N LEU A 374 -9.21 -5.34 -24.99
CA LEU A 374 -8.52 -4.06 -25.12
C LEU A 374 -8.69 -3.40 -26.52
N GLY A 375 -9.13 -4.15 -27.51
CA GLY A 375 -9.06 -3.77 -28.92
C GLY A 375 -9.95 -2.60 -29.31
N ALA A 376 -11.08 -2.40 -28.62
CA ALA A 376 -12.04 -1.34 -28.94
C ALA A 376 -11.71 0.03 -28.31
N ILE A 377 -10.69 0.10 -27.44
CA ILE A 377 -10.35 1.33 -26.71
C ILE A 377 -9.18 2.04 -27.42
N PRO A 378 -9.20 3.38 -27.59
CA PRO A 378 -8.03 4.11 -28.07
C PRO A 378 -6.82 3.93 -27.14
N ASN A 379 -5.61 3.87 -27.73
CA ASN A 379 -4.40 3.55 -26.96
C ASN A 379 -4.07 4.58 -25.86
N ASP A 380 -4.33 5.86 -26.12
CA ASP A 380 -4.12 6.99 -25.21
C ASP A 380 -5.25 7.16 -24.17
N LYS A 381 -6.27 6.31 -24.21
CA LYS A 381 -7.45 6.35 -23.33
C LYS A 381 -7.54 5.20 -22.36
N MET A 382 -6.49 4.39 -22.26
CA MET A 382 -6.40 3.29 -21.32
C MET A 382 -5.00 3.16 -20.73
N MET A 383 -4.94 2.85 -19.44
CA MET A 383 -3.72 2.51 -18.74
C MET A 383 -3.91 1.22 -17.92
N ILE A 384 -2.99 0.27 -18.09
CA ILE A 384 -2.98 -0.97 -17.29
C ILE A 384 -1.95 -0.83 -16.18
N ILE A 385 -2.36 -1.08 -14.93
CA ILE A 385 -1.40 -1.29 -13.85
C ILE A 385 -1.02 -2.78 -13.87
N ASP A 386 0.15 -3.14 -14.40
CA ASP A 386 0.63 -4.53 -14.39
C ASP A 386 1.02 -4.89 -12.96
N LEU A 387 0.09 -5.52 -12.25
CA LEU A 387 0.22 -5.85 -10.85
C LEU A 387 0.98 -7.15 -10.66
N ALA A 388 1.76 -7.19 -9.58
CA ALA A 388 2.42 -8.38 -9.09
C ALA A 388 3.48 -8.93 -10.06
N CYS A 389 4.32 -8.06 -10.63
CA CYS A 389 5.37 -8.46 -11.57
C CYS A 389 6.39 -9.49 -11.01
N GLU A 390 6.42 -9.72 -9.69
CA GLU A 390 7.18 -10.78 -9.02
C GLU A 390 6.49 -12.16 -9.03
N TYR A 391 5.16 -12.23 -9.21
CA TYR A 391 4.42 -13.49 -9.19
C TYR A 391 4.78 -14.46 -10.31
N PRO A 392 4.97 -14.02 -11.57
CA PRO A 392 5.38 -14.91 -12.66
C PRO A 392 6.58 -15.78 -12.32
N ASP A 393 7.60 -15.22 -11.66
CA ASP A 393 8.82 -15.95 -11.34
C ASP A 393 8.68 -16.80 -10.06
N TYR A 394 8.03 -16.26 -9.02
CA TYR A 394 8.05 -16.85 -7.67
C TYR A 394 6.79 -17.66 -7.28
N VAL A 395 5.66 -17.44 -7.96
CA VAL A 395 4.37 -18.04 -7.55
C VAL A 395 3.71 -18.81 -8.69
N TRP A 396 3.57 -18.20 -9.86
CA TRP A 396 2.85 -18.81 -10.99
C TRP A 396 3.75 -19.62 -11.92
N HIS A 397 5.06 -19.35 -11.92
CA HIS A 397 6.06 -19.98 -12.80
C HIS A 397 5.67 -19.88 -14.29
N ILE A 398 5.35 -18.65 -14.72
CA ILE A 398 4.99 -18.29 -16.10
C ILE A 398 5.88 -17.15 -16.59
N ASN A 399 5.83 -16.83 -17.88
CA ASN A 399 6.48 -15.62 -18.41
C ASN A 399 5.82 -14.35 -17.83
N PRO A 400 6.57 -13.26 -17.64
CA PRO A 400 6.00 -11.97 -17.22
C PRO A 400 4.80 -11.56 -18.08
N VAL A 401 3.74 -11.06 -17.44
CA VAL A 401 2.46 -10.74 -18.08
C VAL A 401 2.64 -9.68 -19.17
N TRP A 402 3.34 -8.57 -18.87
CA TRP A 402 3.66 -7.54 -19.86
C TRP A 402 4.45 -8.05 -21.07
N GLN A 403 5.32 -9.06 -20.89
CA GLN A 403 6.05 -9.68 -22.01
C GLN A 403 5.13 -10.56 -22.84
N THR A 404 4.32 -11.38 -22.16
CA THR A 404 3.34 -12.26 -22.80
C THR A 404 2.35 -11.48 -23.65
N HIS A 405 1.97 -10.27 -23.24
CA HIS A 405 1.05 -9.40 -23.97
C HIS A 405 1.71 -8.26 -24.73
N GLU A 406 3.02 -8.36 -25.01
CA GLU A 406 3.75 -7.45 -25.91
C GLU A 406 3.58 -5.96 -25.53
N GLY A 407 3.69 -5.65 -24.23
CA GLY A 407 3.46 -4.29 -23.73
C GLY A 407 2.00 -3.84 -23.85
N PHE A 408 1.06 -4.77 -23.65
CA PHE A 408 -0.38 -4.56 -23.70
C PHE A 408 -0.87 -3.94 -25.02
N TYR A 409 -0.30 -4.40 -26.14
CA TYR A 409 -0.74 -4.07 -27.49
C TYR A 409 -0.83 -2.57 -27.78
N GLY A 410 0.09 -1.79 -27.20
CA GLY A 410 0.18 -0.34 -27.40
C GLY A 410 -0.63 0.51 -26.42
N LYS A 411 -1.30 -0.08 -25.43
CA LYS A 411 -1.87 0.68 -24.30
C LYS A 411 -0.75 1.16 -23.37
N ASP A 412 -0.99 2.30 -22.72
CA ASP A 412 -0.11 2.76 -21.66
C ASP A 412 -0.17 1.76 -20.48
N TRP A 413 0.96 1.59 -19.79
CA TRP A 413 1.02 0.68 -18.65
C TRP A 413 2.04 1.12 -17.60
N VAL A 414 1.85 0.60 -16.39
CA VAL A 414 2.70 0.81 -15.22
C VAL A 414 3.24 -0.55 -14.78
N TYR A 415 4.55 -0.66 -14.61
CA TYR A 415 5.19 -1.84 -14.02
C TYR A 415 5.07 -1.77 -12.49
N SER A 416 4.37 -2.71 -11.84
CA SER A 416 4.10 -2.63 -10.40
C SER A 416 4.32 -3.94 -9.65
N PHE A 417 4.95 -3.86 -8.48
CA PHE A 417 5.03 -4.98 -7.53
C PHE A 417 3.81 -5.03 -6.61
N VAL A 418 3.54 -6.18 -5.99
CA VAL A 418 2.60 -6.34 -4.87
C VAL A 418 3.37 -6.96 -3.70
N PRO A 419 4.18 -6.18 -2.98
CA PRO A 419 5.12 -6.73 -2.00
C PRO A 419 4.46 -7.32 -0.75
N ASN A 420 3.15 -7.12 -0.58
CA ASN A 420 2.39 -7.57 0.59
C ASN A 420 0.99 -8.07 0.21
N PHE A 421 0.53 -9.15 0.85
CA PHE A 421 -0.82 -9.71 0.74
C PHE A 421 -1.49 -9.77 2.11
N GLY A 422 -2.73 -9.30 2.24
CA GLY A 422 -3.55 -9.31 3.45
C GLY A 422 -3.07 -8.38 4.57
N GLY A 423 -2.05 -7.55 4.32
CA GLY A 423 -1.35 -6.76 5.34
C GLY A 423 -0.55 -7.61 6.34
N LYS A 424 -0.27 -8.88 6.02
CA LYS A 424 0.50 -9.78 6.89
C LYS A 424 1.82 -9.12 7.28
N THR A 425 2.20 -9.25 8.55
CA THR A 425 3.36 -8.55 9.13
C THR A 425 4.63 -9.41 9.21
N ALA A 426 4.54 -10.68 8.82
CA ALA A 426 5.72 -11.52 8.69
C ALA A 426 6.69 -10.99 7.63
N LEU A 427 7.98 -11.20 7.87
CA LEU A 427 9.04 -10.72 6.99
C LEU A 427 9.12 -11.53 5.70
N THR A 428 9.02 -10.85 4.55
CA THR A 428 9.09 -11.47 3.22
C THR A 428 9.46 -10.43 2.15
N GLY A 429 10.12 -10.89 1.09
CA GLY A 429 10.46 -10.08 -0.06
C GLY A 429 11.59 -10.72 -0.86
N VAL A 430 11.85 -10.20 -2.05
CA VAL A 430 12.96 -10.62 -2.92
C VAL A 430 13.71 -9.38 -3.39
N LEU A 431 14.46 -8.75 -2.48
CA LEU A 431 15.01 -7.40 -2.69
C LEU A 431 15.91 -7.31 -3.93
N LYS A 432 16.70 -8.35 -4.22
CA LYS A 432 17.50 -8.42 -5.45
C LYS A 432 16.64 -8.42 -6.71
N PHE A 433 15.53 -9.15 -6.71
CA PHE A 433 14.59 -9.16 -7.84
C PHE A 433 13.98 -7.77 -8.05
N TYR A 434 13.57 -7.10 -6.99
CA TYR A 434 13.04 -5.74 -7.08
C TYR A 434 14.09 -4.76 -7.62
N ALA A 435 15.33 -4.84 -7.13
CA ALA A 435 16.44 -3.97 -7.52
C ALA A 435 16.84 -4.05 -9.01
N GLU A 436 16.58 -5.18 -9.68
CA GLU A 436 17.10 -5.45 -11.03
C GLU A 436 16.03 -5.36 -12.14
N ASN A 437 14.81 -5.84 -11.89
CA ASN A 437 13.85 -6.09 -12.97
C ASN A 437 13.19 -4.86 -13.61
N PRO A 438 12.94 -3.74 -12.91
CA PRO A 438 12.40 -2.53 -13.55
C PRO A 438 13.30 -2.00 -14.68
N ALA A 439 14.63 -2.10 -14.52
CA ALA A 439 15.59 -1.72 -15.56
C ALA A 439 15.44 -2.59 -16.82
N LYS A 440 15.09 -3.87 -16.67
CA LYS A 440 14.82 -4.76 -17.82
C LYS A 440 13.56 -4.35 -18.57
N ALA A 441 12.51 -3.93 -17.87
CA ALA A 441 11.30 -3.40 -18.49
C ALA A 441 11.58 -2.11 -19.28
N LEU A 442 12.38 -1.19 -18.70
CA LEU A 442 12.84 0.03 -19.38
C LEU A 442 13.75 -0.21 -20.59
N ALA A 443 14.50 -1.31 -20.60
CA ALA A 443 15.34 -1.70 -21.74
C ALA A 443 14.59 -2.49 -22.82
N SER A 444 13.33 -2.85 -22.57
CA SER A 444 12.54 -3.69 -23.48
C SER A 444 12.03 -2.91 -24.71
N PRO A 445 11.65 -3.62 -25.80
CA PRO A 445 10.99 -2.99 -26.96
C PRO A 445 9.67 -2.28 -26.63
N TYR A 446 9.08 -2.56 -25.46
CA TYR A 446 7.79 -2.03 -25.03
C TYR A 446 7.90 -0.75 -24.17
N ARG A 447 9.12 -0.20 -24.00
CA ARG A 447 9.39 1.01 -23.20
C ARG A 447 8.50 2.21 -23.56
N LYS A 448 8.12 2.36 -24.83
CA LYS A 448 7.38 3.56 -25.31
C LYS A 448 6.06 3.78 -24.57
N THR A 449 5.38 2.70 -24.20
CA THR A 449 4.09 2.73 -23.48
C THR A 449 4.22 2.41 -22.00
N LEU A 450 5.44 2.11 -21.52
CA LEU A 450 5.74 2.04 -20.09
C LEU A 450 5.79 3.45 -19.52
N LYS A 451 4.66 3.90 -18.95
CA LYS A 451 4.51 5.27 -18.42
C LYS A 451 4.93 5.39 -16.97
N GLY A 452 4.92 4.29 -16.23
CA GLY A 452 5.17 4.35 -14.81
C GLY A 452 5.79 3.11 -14.21
N PHE A 453 6.21 3.28 -12.97
CA PHE A 453 6.69 2.24 -12.06
C PHE A 453 5.99 2.42 -10.72
N GLY A 454 5.79 1.37 -9.94
CA GLY A 454 5.21 1.54 -8.62
C GLY A 454 5.06 0.27 -7.80
N SER A 455 4.21 0.38 -6.78
CA SER A 455 3.81 -0.76 -5.97
C SER A 455 2.35 -0.65 -5.55
N ALA A 456 1.72 -1.81 -5.41
CA ALA A 456 0.32 -1.96 -5.06
C ALA A 456 0.17 -2.94 -3.90
N PRO A 457 0.75 -2.65 -2.72
CA PRO A 457 0.68 -3.54 -1.57
C PRO A 457 -0.76 -3.73 -1.09
N GLU A 458 -1.18 -4.95 -0.80
CA GLU A 458 -2.50 -5.15 -0.20
C GLU A 458 -2.59 -4.52 1.19
N GLY A 459 -1.50 -4.50 1.96
CA GLY A 459 -1.38 -3.71 3.18
C GLY A 459 0.03 -3.15 3.37
N ILE A 460 0.12 -1.96 3.96
CA ILE A 460 1.37 -1.23 4.23
C ILE A 460 1.72 -1.28 5.72
N GLU A 461 2.67 -0.45 6.18
CA GLU A 461 3.14 -0.42 7.58
C GLU A 461 3.85 -1.73 8.01
N ASN A 462 4.57 -2.36 7.08
CA ASN A 462 5.36 -3.58 7.26
C ASN A 462 6.55 -3.58 6.29
N ASN A 463 7.55 -4.46 6.49
CA ASN A 463 8.66 -4.69 5.55
C ASN A 463 9.26 -3.40 4.94
N GLU A 464 9.51 -2.36 5.76
CA GLU A 464 9.81 -0.99 5.30
C GLU A 464 10.99 -0.90 4.33
N VAL A 465 11.98 -1.79 4.47
CA VAL A 465 13.13 -1.91 3.56
C VAL A 465 12.72 -2.14 2.10
N VAL A 466 11.61 -2.86 1.87
CA VAL A 466 11.10 -3.10 0.52
C VAL A 466 10.63 -1.77 -0.07
N TYR A 467 9.81 -1.02 0.65
CA TYR A 467 9.21 0.22 0.13
C TYR A 467 10.25 1.34 -0.05
N GLU A 468 11.27 1.37 0.80
CA GLU A 468 12.42 2.28 0.61
C GLU A 468 13.18 1.96 -0.68
N LEU A 469 13.43 0.67 -0.98
CA LEU A 469 14.06 0.25 -2.23
C LEU A 469 13.18 0.60 -3.44
N LEU A 470 11.88 0.33 -3.36
CA LEU A 470 10.95 0.65 -4.45
C LEU A 470 10.90 2.16 -4.71
N SER A 471 10.91 3.00 -3.67
CA SER A 471 11.01 4.46 -3.83
C SER A 471 12.25 4.88 -4.62
N ASP A 472 13.42 4.30 -4.31
CA ASP A 472 14.67 4.62 -5.01
C ASP A 472 14.64 4.19 -6.48
N LEU A 473 14.01 3.06 -6.79
CA LEU A 473 13.82 2.59 -8.17
C LEU A 473 12.96 3.54 -9.01
N GLY A 474 12.11 4.36 -8.38
CA GLY A 474 11.36 5.42 -9.05
C GLY A 474 12.23 6.53 -9.66
N TRP A 475 13.51 6.60 -9.30
CA TRP A 475 14.44 7.67 -9.69
C TRP A 475 15.67 7.19 -10.47
N THR A 476 15.71 5.94 -10.91
CA THR A 476 16.83 5.37 -11.68
C THR A 476 16.34 4.49 -12.83
N ASP A 477 17.05 4.52 -13.96
CA ASP A 477 16.85 3.62 -15.09
C ASP A 477 17.79 2.40 -15.07
N LYS A 478 18.64 2.30 -14.05
CA LYS A 478 19.61 1.23 -13.84
C LYS A 478 19.20 0.35 -12.68
N ALA A 479 19.65 -0.90 -12.74
CA ALA A 479 19.59 -1.80 -11.59
C ALA A 479 20.36 -1.22 -10.41
N ILE A 480 19.83 -1.43 -9.20
CA ILE A 480 20.48 -1.05 -7.94
C ILE A 480 21.34 -2.21 -7.46
N ASP A 481 22.59 -1.94 -7.10
CA ASP A 481 23.43 -2.92 -6.39
C ASP A 481 22.92 -3.09 -4.96
N ILE A 482 22.25 -4.21 -4.71
CA ILE A 482 21.57 -4.46 -3.44
C ILE A 482 22.53 -4.57 -2.26
N ASP A 483 23.75 -5.08 -2.46
CA ASP A 483 24.73 -5.26 -1.39
C ASP A 483 25.25 -3.90 -0.90
N SER A 484 25.51 -2.98 -1.82
CA SER A 484 25.90 -1.61 -1.47
C SER A 484 24.70 -0.83 -0.90
N TRP A 485 23.52 -1.00 -1.49
CA TRP A 485 22.31 -0.28 -1.08
C TRP A 485 21.87 -0.64 0.35
N ILE A 486 21.92 -1.92 0.74
CA ILE A 486 21.46 -2.34 2.07
C ILE A 486 22.33 -1.78 3.20
N ASN A 487 23.64 -1.60 2.94
CA ASN A 487 24.54 -0.98 3.91
C ASN A 487 24.19 0.50 4.12
N ASN A 488 23.86 1.21 3.04
CA ASN A 488 23.42 2.60 3.12
C ASN A 488 22.04 2.70 3.79
N TYR A 489 21.12 1.77 3.51
CA TYR A 489 19.84 1.67 4.20
C TYR A 489 20.04 1.54 5.71
N ALA A 490 20.88 0.59 6.16
CA ALA A 490 21.17 0.40 7.58
C ALA A 490 21.81 1.65 8.21
N LEU A 491 22.72 2.32 7.50
CA LEU A 491 23.33 3.57 7.98
C LEU A 491 22.29 4.68 8.15
N CYS A 492 21.42 4.89 7.15
CA CYS A 492 20.37 5.91 7.20
C CYS A 492 19.33 5.60 8.28
N ARG A 493 19.06 4.32 8.55
CA ARG A 493 18.06 3.89 9.53
C ARG A 493 18.55 4.01 10.96
N TYR A 494 19.79 3.56 11.22
CA TYR A 494 20.30 3.38 12.57
C TYR A 494 21.33 4.42 12.99
N GLY A 495 21.85 5.19 12.04
CA GLY A 495 22.91 6.20 12.24
C GLY A 495 24.33 5.61 12.28
N ASN A 496 24.48 4.28 12.35
CA ASN A 496 25.76 3.59 12.29
C ASN A 496 25.57 2.13 11.83
N VAL A 497 26.62 1.52 11.27
CA VAL A 497 26.61 0.13 10.78
C VAL A 497 27.82 -0.64 11.34
N PRO A 498 27.74 -1.13 12.60
CA PRO A 498 28.73 -2.05 13.15
C PRO A 498 28.92 -3.28 12.25
N ALA A 499 30.07 -3.96 12.35
CA ALA A 499 30.36 -5.14 11.52
C ALA A 499 29.26 -6.22 11.61
N ASN A 500 28.74 -6.48 12.81
CA ASN A 500 27.66 -7.45 13.01
C ASN A 500 26.33 -6.99 12.39
N MET A 501 26.07 -5.68 12.31
CA MET A 501 24.90 -5.15 11.60
C MET A 501 25.00 -5.44 10.10
N LYS A 502 26.18 -5.26 9.50
CA LYS A 502 26.43 -5.62 8.10
C LYS A 502 26.24 -7.12 7.85
N THR A 503 26.78 -7.97 8.73
CA THR A 503 26.57 -9.42 8.66
C THR A 503 25.09 -9.78 8.76
N SER A 504 24.38 -9.21 9.73
CA SER A 504 22.94 -9.42 9.93
C SER A 504 22.15 -9.10 8.65
N TRP A 505 22.33 -7.91 8.08
CA TRP A 505 21.61 -7.54 6.85
C TRP A 505 21.98 -8.43 5.66
N THR A 506 23.23 -8.86 5.55
CA THR A 506 23.65 -9.83 4.52
C THR A 506 22.91 -11.16 4.68
N GLU A 507 22.75 -11.65 5.90
CA GLU A 507 22.02 -12.88 6.19
C GLU A 507 20.51 -12.73 6.01
N LEU A 508 19.93 -11.57 6.33
CA LEU A 508 18.53 -11.24 6.03
C LEU A 508 18.27 -11.21 4.51
N LEU A 509 19.20 -10.64 3.73
CA LEU A 509 19.16 -10.68 2.26
C LEU A 509 19.23 -12.10 1.70
N GLN A 510 19.87 -13.03 2.40
CA GLN A 510 19.98 -14.41 1.96
C GLN A 510 18.83 -15.30 2.45
N SER A 511 18.00 -14.81 3.38
CA SER A 511 16.91 -15.53 4.02
C SER A 511 15.55 -14.86 3.72
N CYS A 512 14.96 -14.14 4.68
CA CYS A 512 13.58 -13.64 4.58
C CYS A 512 13.38 -12.66 3.41
N TYR A 513 14.40 -11.91 3.03
CA TYR A 513 14.39 -10.99 1.87
C TYR A 513 14.90 -11.62 0.55
N ASN A 514 14.96 -12.95 0.51
CA ASN A 514 15.09 -13.78 -0.69
C ASN A 514 13.98 -14.84 -0.79
N THR A 515 12.87 -14.62 -0.09
CA THR A 515 11.71 -15.52 -0.11
C THR A 515 10.43 -14.72 -0.23
N PHE A 516 9.55 -15.17 -1.12
CA PHE A 516 8.29 -14.50 -1.40
C PHE A 516 7.14 -15.51 -1.53
N GLY A 517 5.98 -15.13 -1.01
CA GLY A 517 4.74 -15.87 -1.17
C GLY A 517 3.56 -15.10 -0.58
N SER A 518 2.34 -15.44 -0.99
CA SER A 518 1.12 -14.71 -0.58
C SER A 518 0.68 -14.99 0.87
N TYR A 519 1.27 -16.01 1.51
CA TYR A 519 0.81 -16.56 2.78
C TYR A 519 1.91 -16.75 3.86
N PRO A 520 2.80 -15.80 4.14
CA PRO A 520 3.76 -15.92 5.24
C PRO A 520 3.01 -15.89 6.59
N ARG A 521 2.60 -17.07 7.07
CA ARG A 521 1.82 -17.28 8.30
C ARG A 521 2.35 -18.49 9.05
N PHE A 522 2.28 -18.44 10.36
CA PHE A 522 2.61 -19.56 11.23
C PHE A 522 1.45 -20.56 11.35
N VAL A 523 1.74 -21.80 11.74
CA VAL A 523 0.69 -22.80 12.02
C VAL A 523 -0.09 -22.46 13.27
N TRP A 524 0.53 -21.84 14.28
CA TRP A 524 -0.23 -21.32 15.42
C TRP A 524 -1.26 -20.23 15.02
N GLN A 525 -1.05 -19.52 13.90
CA GLN A 525 -2.04 -18.58 13.32
C GLN A 525 -3.14 -19.26 12.53
N THR A 526 -3.07 -20.56 12.24
CA THR A 526 -4.11 -21.30 11.49
C THR A 526 -4.62 -22.53 12.24
N MET A 527 -4.09 -22.78 13.44
CA MET A 527 -4.32 -23.94 14.33
C MET A 527 -3.81 -25.29 13.77
N ALA A 528 -3.78 -25.46 12.46
CA ALA A 528 -3.23 -26.61 11.76
C ALA A 528 -2.66 -26.18 10.41
N GLU A 529 -1.98 -27.10 9.73
CA GLU A 529 -1.43 -26.87 8.39
C GLU A 529 -2.53 -26.50 7.38
N ASP A 530 -2.43 -25.30 6.79
CA ASP A 530 -3.36 -24.87 5.73
C ASP A 530 -3.00 -25.57 4.42
N THR A 531 -3.79 -26.59 4.06
CA THR A 531 -3.59 -27.38 2.85
C THR A 531 -4.03 -26.65 1.57
N ARG A 532 -4.86 -25.60 1.68
CA ARG A 532 -5.36 -24.81 0.56
C ARG A 532 -4.41 -23.67 0.21
N ARG A 533 -3.92 -22.96 1.23
CA ARG A 533 -3.06 -21.78 1.11
C ARG A 533 -1.82 -22.01 1.95
N LYS A 534 -0.95 -22.88 1.44
CA LYS A 534 0.29 -23.30 2.12
C LYS A 534 1.10 -22.07 2.49
N GLY A 535 1.19 -21.81 3.79
CA GLY A 535 1.98 -20.72 4.33
C GLY A 535 3.36 -21.20 4.72
N LYS A 536 4.38 -20.37 4.47
CA LYS A 536 5.73 -20.62 4.97
C LYS A 536 6.33 -19.32 5.47
N ILE A 537 6.59 -19.25 6.78
CA ILE A 537 7.49 -18.26 7.36
C ILE A 537 8.92 -18.67 7.03
N ASN A 538 9.80 -17.70 6.80
CA ASN A 538 11.20 -17.99 6.62
C ASN A 538 11.83 -18.42 7.95
N ASP A 539 12.11 -19.72 8.06
CA ASP A 539 12.76 -20.38 9.20
C ASP A 539 14.21 -20.78 8.88
N ASP A 540 14.84 -20.15 7.87
CA ASP A 540 16.22 -20.43 7.48
C ASP A 540 17.17 -20.16 8.65
N PRO A 541 18.13 -21.07 8.95
CA PRO A 541 19.13 -20.84 9.99
C PRO A 541 19.85 -19.49 9.88
N LYS A 542 20.06 -18.97 8.65
CA LYS A 542 20.63 -17.64 8.43
C LYS A 542 19.75 -16.52 8.96
N PHE A 543 18.42 -16.64 8.88
CA PHE A 543 17.54 -15.67 9.52
C PHE A 543 17.75 -15.68 11.04
N LEU A 544 17.78 -16.87 11.65
CA LEU A 544 17.98 -17.01 13.09
C LEU A 544 19.32 -16.45 13.56
N ASP A 545 20.38 -16.65 12.79
CA ASP A 545 21.70 -16.08 13.07
C ASP A 545 21.74 -14.56 12.84
N ALA A 546 21.06 -14.07 11.80
CA ALA A 546 20.93 -12.64 11.52
C ALA A 546 20.32 -11.88 12.71
N VAL A 547 19.30 -12.45 13.37
CA VAL A 547 18.68 -11.84 14.56
C VAL A 547 19.68 -11.73 15.72
N LYS A 548 20.51 -12.75 15.94
CA LYS A 548 21.56 -12.72 16.97
C LYS A 548 22.61 -11.64 16.66
N GLN A 549 23.05 -11.57 15.40
CA GLN A 549 23.99 -10.55 14.95
C GLN A 549 23.41 -9.15 15.10
N PHE A 550 22.13 -8.97 14.77
CA PHE A 550 21.43 -7.69 14.93
C PHE A 550 21.42 -7.25 16.40
N LEU A 551 20.97 -8.13 17.31
CA LEU A 551 20.87 -7.85 18.74
C LEU A 551 22.22 -7.60 19.41
N SER A 552 23.30 -8.19 18.89
CA SER A 552 24.66 -7.93 19.40
C SER A 552 25.11 -6.47 19.21
N CYS A 553 24.41 -5.69 18.38
CA CYS A 553 24.69 -4.28 18.17
C CYS A 553 24.04 -3.36 19.23
N ALA A 554 23.27 -3.93 20.17
CA ALA A 554 22.44 -3.17 21.11
C ALA A 554 23.21 -2.12 21.91
N ASP A 555 24.40 -2.45 22.39
CA ASP A 555 25.22 -1.50 23.17
C ASP A 555 25.54 -0.21 22.40
N SER A 556 25.71 -0.33 21.08
CA SER A 556 26.03 0.80 20.21
C SER A 556 24.81 1.51 19.62
N LEU A 557 23.66 0.82 19.46
CA LEU A 557 22.52 1.32 18.71
C LEU A 557 21.22 1.50 19.52
N LYS A 558 21.19 1.11 20.81
CA LYS A 558 19.97 1.16 21.66
C LYS A 558 19.27 2.51 21.75
N ASN A 559 20.00 3.62 21.53
CA ASN A 559 19.42 4.96 21.58
C ASN A 559 18.63 5.31 20.31
N ASN A 560 18.85 4.60 19.20
CA ASN A 560 18.09 4.79 17.97
C ASN A 560 16.73 4.07 18.10
N ALA A 561 15.63 4.78 17.84
CA ALA A 561 14.28 4.23 17.94
C ALA A 561 13.99 3.17 16.86
N LEU A 562 14.44 3.39 15.62
CA LEU A 562 14.25 2.44 14.53
C LEU A 562 15.04 1.14 14.75
N TYR A 563 16.25 1.22 15.32
CA TYR A 563 17.00 0.03 15.74
C TYR A 563 16.21 -0.78 16.78
N ARG A 564 15.67 -0.11 17.81
CA ARG A 564 14.86 -0.79 18.85
C ARG A 564 13.62 -1.45 18.25
N ASN A 565 12.91 -0.75 17.37
CA ASN A 565 11.71 -1.28 16.71
C ASN A 565 12.03 -2.54 15.89
N ASP A 566 13.07 -2.48 15.06
CA ASP A 566 13.49 -3.62 14.24
C ASP A 566 14.01 -4.78 15.09
N ALA A 567 14.79 -4.50 16.14
CA ALA A 567 15.25 -5.52 17.08
C ALA A 567 14.08 -6.25 17.74
N ILE A 568 13.04 -5.52 18.16
CA ILE A 568 11.81 -6.07 18.72
C ILE A 568 11.09 -6.94 17.69
N GLN A 569 10.88 -6.44 16.47
CA GLN A 569 10.17 -7.15 15.40
C GLN A 569 10.92 -8.43 14.97
N LEU A 570 12.24 -8.35 14.76
CA LEU A 570 13.08 -9.49 14.41
C LEU A 570 13.07 -10.56 15.51
N SER A 571 13.14 -10.13 16.77
CA SER A 571 13.08 -11.05 17.92
C SER A 571 11.71 -11.69 18.07
N ALA A 572 10.63 -10.95 17.84
CA ALA A 572 9.26 -11.46 17.80
C ALA A 572 9.09 -12.53 16.72
N MET A 573 9.64 -12.32 15.53
CA MET A 573 9.64 -13.31 14.46
C MET A 573 10.47 -14.55 14.82
N PHE A 574 11.67 -14.38 15.37
CA PHE A 574 12.50 -15.49 15.87
C PHE A 574 11.75 -16.35 16.90
N LEU A 575 11.18 -15.72 17.92
CA LEU A 575 10.47 -16.42 18.99
C LEU A 575 9.15 -17.02 18.50
N GLY A 576 8.51 -16.39 17.51
CA GLY A 576 7.34 -16.93 16.80
C GLY A 576 7.67 -18.22 16.04
N ILE A 577 8.85 -18.33 15.42
CA ILE A 577 9.34 -19.58 14.80
C ILE A 577 9.54 -20.65 15.87
N LYS A 578 10.19 -20.32 16.99
CA LYS A 578 10.36 -21.26 18.11
C LYS A 578 9.04 -21.70 18.73
N ALA A 579 8.07 -20.81 18.85
CA ALA A 579 6.73 -21.15 19.29
C ALA A 579 6.02 -22.09 18.31
N ASP A 580 6.21 -21.90 17.01
CA ASP A 580 5.65 -22.76 15.96
C ASP A 580 6.26 -24.16 15.99
N GLU A 581 7.58 -24.27 16.19
CA GLU A 581 8.27 -25.56 16.39
C GLU A 581 7.61 -26.37 17.53
N PHE A 582 7.45 -25.77 18.72
CA PHE A 582 6.78 -26.44 19.85
C PHE A 582 5.30 -26.73 19.59
N TYR A 583 4.58 -25.84 18.89
CA TYR A 583 3.17 -26.07 18.58
C TYR A 583 2.98 -27.25 17.62
N ARG A 584 3.87 -27.40 16.65
CA ARG A 584 3.88 -28.54 15.73
C ARG A 584 4.12 -29.87 16.45
N VAL A 585 5.01 -29.88 17.44
CA VAL A 585 5.19 -31.05 18.33
C VAL A 585 3.91 -31.34 19.11
N ALA A 586 3.23 -30.32 19.64
CA ALA A 586 1.95 -30.52 20.33
C ALA A 586 0.87 -31.12 19.42
N LEU A 587 0.76 -30.65 18.16
CA LEU A 587 -0.15 -31.21 17.17
C LEU A 587 0.19 -32.67 16.80
N MET A 588 1.48 -32.99 16.68
CA MET A 588 1.94 -34.37 16.44
C MET A 588 1.60 -35.28 17.63
N ALA A 589 1.85 -34.82 18.86
CA ALA A 589 1.54 -35.55 20.08
C ALA A 589 0.02 -35.79 20.25
N ASP A 590 -0.81 -34.79 19.91
CA ASP A 590 -2.27 -34.91 19.86
C ASP A 590 -2.72 -36.04 18.92
N LYS A 591 -2.15 -36.08 17.70
CA LYS A 591 -2.43 -37.15 16.73
C LYS A 591 -1.99 -38.55 17.23
N ASN A 592 -0.94 -38.61 18.04
CA ASN A 592 -0.41 -39.85 18.60
C ASN A 592 -1.00 -40.24 19.96
N ASN A 593 -1.94 -39.45 20.50
CA ASN A 593 -2.50 -39.60 21.85
C ASN A 593 -1.44 -39.55 22.98
N ASP A 594 -0.35 -38.81 22.79
CA ASP A 594 0.65 -38.55 23.84
C ASP A 594 0.29 -37.26 24.60
N GLU A 595 -0.55 -37.41 25.63
CA GLU A 595 -1.04 -36.28 26.41
C GLU A 595 0.06 -35.53 27.18
N VAL A 596 1.13 -36.22 27.59
CA VAL A 596 2.23 -35.61 28.34
C VAL A 596 3.04 -34.70 27.42
N LEU A 597 3.45 -35.21 26.25
CA LEU A 597 4.20 -34.43 25.28
C LEU A 597 3.35 -33.30 24.68
N LYS A 598 2.05 -33.55 24.43
CA LYS A 598 1.09 -32.53 23.96
C LYS A 598 1.05 -31.35 24.92
N LYS A 599 0.82 -31.62 26.21
CA LYS A 599 0.73 -30.58 27.24
C LYS A 599 2.05 -29.81 27.38
N ALA A 600 3.17 -30.51 27.54
CA ALA A 600 4.48 -29.86 27.74
C ALA A 600 4.86 -28.95 26.55
N SER A 601 4.64 -29.42 25.32
CA SER A 601 4.98 -28.66 24.11
C SER A 601 4.02 -27.48 23.90
N PHE A 602 2.73 -27.66 24.17
CA PHE A 602 1.75 -26.58 24.08
C PHE A 602 2.03 -25.47 25.09
N GLU A 603 2.26 -25.79 26.36
CA GLU A 603 2.59 -24.80 27.40
C GLU A 603 3.86 -24.01 27.04
N LYS A 604 4.84 -24.67 26.41
CA LYS A 604 6.05 -24.02 25.94
C LYS A 604 5.80 -23.04 24.78
N SER A 605 5.00 -23.44 23.81
CA SER A 605 4.57 -22.58 22.70
C SER A 605 3.83 -21.35 23.22
N VAL A 606 2.85 -21.55 24.12
CA VAL A 606 2.07 -20.48 24.75
C VAL A 606 2.98 -19.50 25.51
N TYR A 607 3.93 -19.99 26.29
CA TYR A 607 4.89 -19.14 27.01
C TYR A 607 5.66 -18.23 26.05
N LEU A 608 6.18 -18.77 24.95
CA LEU A 608 6.92 -18.01 23.94
C LEU A 608 6.04 -16.97 23.25
N LEU A 609 4.81 -17.34 22.85
CA LEU A 609 3.85 -16.41 22.25
C LEU A 609 3.46 -15.28 23.20
N GLN A 610 3.34 -15.53 24.50
CA GLN A 610 3.14 -14.48 25.50
C GLN A 610 4.34 -13.51 25.56
N GLN A 611 5.57 -13.99 25.35
CA GLN A 611 6.73 -13.09 25.30
C GLN A 611 6.75 -12.28 24.00
N VAL A 612 6.42 -12.90 22.87
CA VAL A 612 6.24 -12.20 21.58
C VAL A 612 5.22 -11.07 21.70
N ASP A 613 4.07 -11.37 22.29
CA ASP A 613 2.97 -10.42 22.49
C ASP A 613 3.38 -9.21 23.35
N ARG A 614 4.15 -9.44 24.41
CA ARG A 614 4.71 -8.39 25.29
C ARG A 614 5.83 -7.58 24.62
N LEU A 615 6.68 -8.19 23.80
CA LEU A 615 7.68 -7.48 23.00
C LEU A 615 7.00 -6.53 22.01
N LEU A 616 6.02 -7.04 21.26
CA LEU A 616 5.30 -6.27 20.25
C LEU A 616 4.39 -5.19 20.86
N ALA A 617 4.02 -5.29 22.14
CA ALA A 617 3.32 -4.21 22.84
C ALA A 617 4.12 -2.89 22.84
N SER A 618 5.45 -2.97 22.70
CA SER A 618 6.35 -1.83 22.57
C SER A 618 6.63 -1.40 21.13
N HIS A 619 6.16 -2.16 20.12
CA HIS A 619 6.34 -1.80 18.72
C HIS A 619 5.29 -0.77 18.28
N PRO A 620 5.63 0.29 17.51
CA PRO A 620 4.68 1.34 17.16
C PRO A 620 3.50 0.85 16.32
N LEU A 621 3.73 -0.12 15.42
CA LEU A 621 2.79 -0.55 14.39
C LEU A 621 2.16 -1.94 14.63
N ASP A 622 2.86 -2.84 15.31
CA ASP A 622 2.46 -4.27 15.38
C ASP A 622 1.52 -4.55 16.56
N ARG A 623 0.41 -3.82 16.62
CA ARG A 623 -0.53 -3.83 17.77
C ARG A 623 -1.98 -3.77 17.31
N LEU A 624 -2.83 -4.56 17.96
CA LEU A 624 -4.28 -4.56 17.71
C LEU A 624 -4.97 -3.28 18.21
N GLU A 625 -4.45 -2.67 19.29
CA GLU A 625 -5.08 -1.51 19.93
C GLU A 625 -5.27 -0.31 18.98
N PRO A 626 -4.25 0.18 18.23
CA PRO A 626 -4.46 1.26 17.27
C PRO A 626 -5.53 0.93 16.22
N TRP A 627 -5.54 -0.30 15.69
CA TRP A 627 -6.51 -0.75 14.70
C TRP A 627 -7.95 -0.66 15.22
N VAL A 628 -8.20 -1.19 16.42
CA VAL A 628 -9.52 -1.12 17.08
C VAL A 628 -9.87 0.33 17.44
N THR A 629 -8.91 1.11 17.90
CA THR A 629 -9.12 2.52 18.27
C THR A 629 -9.58 3.35 17.08
N TYR A 630 -8.94 3.19 15.91
CA TYR A 630 -9.38 3.85 14.69
C TYR A 630 -10.80 3.45 14.31
N ALA A 631 -11.12 2.15 14.30
CA ALA A 631 -12.47 1.69 13.96
C ALA A 631 -13.55 2.28 14.88
N ARG A 632 -13.31 2.26 16.20
CA ARG A 632 -14.23 2.81 17.19
C ARG A 632 -14.35 4.34 17.12
N ALA A 633 -13.36 5.06 16.59
CA ALA A 633 -13.41 6.51 16.47
C ALA A 633 -14.51 7.00 15.50
N HIS A 634 -14.92 6.16 14.54
CA HIS A 634 -16.00 6.47 13.59
C HIS A 634 -17.41 6.23 14.15
N GLY A 635 -17.55 5.60 15.33
CA GLY A 635 -18.85 5.31 15.94
C GLY A 635 -19.37 6.47 16.80
N GLN A 636 -20.61 6.93 16.55
CA GLN A 636 -21.23 8.05 17.29
C GLN A 636 -21.79 7.64 18.66
N ASN A 637 -22.04 6.34 18.86
CA ASN A 637 -22.54 5.78 20.11
C ASN A 637 -21.95 4.37 20.34
N THR A 638 -22.13 3.81 21.54
CA THR A 638 -21.54 2.52 21.92
C THR A 638 -21.89 1.38 20.95
N ALA A 639 -23.13 1.32 20.46
CA ALA A 639 -23.54 0.28 19.53
C ALA A 639 -22.76 0.37 18.20
N GLN A 640 -22.68 1.57 17.61
CA GLN A 640 -21.91 1.79 16.38
C GLN A 640 -20.41 1.54 16.57
N LYS A 641 -19.84 1.94 17.71
CA LYS A 641 -18.43 1.64 18.04
C LYS A 641 -18.16 0.14 18.05
N ASN A 642 -19.09 -0.63 18.63
CA ASN A 642 -18.98 -2.08 18.67
C ASN A 642 -19.14 -2.69 17.27
N THR A 643 -20.03 -2.17 16.42
CA THR A 643 -20.18 -2.62 15.02
C THR A 643 -18.90 -2.43 14.21
N TYR A 644 -18.26 -1.25 14.26
CA TYR A 644 -17.02 -1.02 13.52
C TYR A 644 -15.85 -1.84 14.08
N GLU A 645 -15.81 -2.08 15.39
CA GLU A 645 -14.83 -2.99 15.96
C GLU A 645 -15.03 -4.44 15.49
N VAL A 646 -16.27 -4.92 15.43
CA VAL A 646 -16.62 -6.24 14.88
C VAL A 646 -16.12 -6.35 13.44
N ASP A 647 -16.42 -5.36 12.60
CA ASP A 647 -15.98 -5.32 11.20
C ASP A 647 -14.44 -5.37 11.09
N ALA A 648 -13.75 -4.53 11.88
CA ALA A 648 -12.30 -4.43 11.92
C ALA A 648 -11.62 -5.74 12.37
N LYS A 649 -12.11 -6.39 13.43
CA LYS A 649 -11.55 -7.65 13.95
C LYS A 649 -11.86 -8.82 13.03
N ARG A 650 -13.07 -8.85 12.45
CA ARG A 650 -13.47 -9.90 11.50
C ARG A 650 -12.53 -9.93 10.30
N LEU A 651 -12.21 -8.77 9.71
CA LEU A 651 -11.34 -8.69 8.53
C LEU A 651 -9.98 -9.37 8.75
N ILE A 652 -9.32 -9.10 9.88
CA ILE A 652 -7.97 -9.60 10.16
C ILE A 652 -7.93 -11.02 10.76
N THR A 653 -9.10 -11.64 10.99
CA THR A 653 -9.23 -12.99 11.52
C THR A 653 -10.02 -13.89 10.57
N ILE A 654 -11.31 -14.12 10.84
CA ILE A 654 -12.12 -15.09 10.09
C ILE A 654 -12.53 -14.62 8.70
N TRP A 655 -12.46 -13.31 8.44
CA TRP A 655 -12.79 -12.64 7.18
C TRP A 655 -14.25 -12.83 6.74
N GLY A 656 -14.65 -14.05 6.41
CA GLY A 656 -15.93 -14.46 5.84
C GLY A 656 -15.72 -15.48 4.72
N GLY A 657 -16.80 -16.15 4.30
CA GLY A 657 -16.74 -17.19 3.27
C GLY A 657 -15.64 -18.22 3.55
N GLN A 658 -14.77 -18.45 2.57
CA GLN A 658 -13.66 -19.39 2.64
C GLN A 658 -12.28 -18.71 2.81
N VAL A 659 -12.26 -17.47 3.29
CA VAL A 659 -11.09 -16.57 3.30
C VAL A 659 -10.43 -16.45 4.69
N GLU A 660 -10.82 -17.30 5.65
CA GLU A 660 -10.28 -17.30 7.03
C GLU A 660 -8.75 -17.19 7.11
N ASP A 661 -8.26 -16.38 8.05
CA ASP A 661 -6.87 -16.08 8.35
C ASP A 661 -6.06 -15.50 7.17
N TYR A 662 -6.71 -15.06 6.08
CA TYR A 662 -6.02 -14.46 4.94
C TYR A 662 -5.26 -13.19 5.34
N ALA A 663 -5.83 -12.38 6.24
CA ALA A 663 -5.24 -11.13 6.70
C ALA A 663 -4.65 -11.23 8.11
N ALA A 664 -4.27 -12.44 8.53
CA ALA A 664 -3.68 -12.71 9.83
C ALA A 664 -2.46 -11.81 10.11
N ARG A 665 -2.33 -11.33 11.34
CA ARG A 665 -1.27 -10.41 11.78
C ARG A 665 -0.47 -11.03 12.91
N VAL A 666 0.82 -10.70 12.99
CA VAL A 666 1.62 -10.96 14.18
C VAL A 666 1.61 -9.68 15.00
N TRP A 667 0.51 -9.46 15.75
CA TRP A 667 0.25 -8.24 16.50
C TRP A 667 0.08 -8.52 17.99
N SER A 668 0.62 -7.63 18.81
CA SER A 668 0.32 -7.59 20.25
C SER A 668 -1.18 -7.41 20.49
N GLY A 669 -1.70 -8.08 21.51
CA GLY A 669 -3.12 -8.17 21.82
C GLY A 669 -3.82 -9.26 21.02
N LEU A 670 -3.56 -9.38 19.71
CA LEU A 670 -4.16 -10.42 18.89
C LEU A 670 -3.57 -11.81 19.22
N ILE A 671 -2.28 -11.87 19.54
CA ILE A 671 -1.63 -13.13 19.96
C ILE A 671 -2.21 -13.63 21.27
N SER A 672 -2.22 -12.79 22.30
CA SER A 672 -2.71 -13.20 23.62
C SER A 672 -4.22 -13.41 23.69
N ASP A 673 -5.01 -12.58 22.99
CA ASP A 673 -6.47 -12.54 23.15
C ASP A 673 -7.21 -13.40 22.12
N TYR A 674 -6.63 -13.64 20.93
CA TYR A 674 -7.23 -14.45 19.89
C TYR A 674 -6.46 -15.75 19.61
N TYR A 675 -5.19 -15.67 19.20
CA TYR A 675 -4.48 -16.87 18.71
C TYR A 675 -4.24 -17.92 19.79
N ILE A 676 -3.71 -17.54 20.96
CA ILE A 676 -3.46 -18.49 22.07
C ILE A 676 -4.75 -19.19 22.53
N PRO A 677 -5.84 -18.48 22.87
CA PRO A 677 -7.10 -19.12 23.25
C PRO A 677 -7.68 -20.01 22.15
N ARG A 678 -7.53 -19.62 20.88
CA ARG A 678 -8.00 -20.40 19.74
C ARG A 678 -7.22 -21.72 19.58
N MET A 679 -5.89 -21.68 19.75
CA MET A 679 -5.05 -22.89 19.76
C MET A 679 -5.44 -23.83 20.92
N GLN A 680 -5.71 -23.27 22.11
CA GLN A 680 -6.16 -24.04 23.27
C GLN A 680 -7.49 -24.73 23.00
N HIS A 681 -8.47 -24.00 22.44
CA HIS A 681 -9.77 -24.55 22.06
C HIS A 681 -9.63 -25.65 21.01
N TYR A 682 -8.71 -25.52 20.07
CA TYR A 682 -8.46 -26.53 19.04
C TYR A 682 -7.85 -27.83 19.58
N LEU A 683 -6.93 -27.76 20.54
CA LEU A 683 -6.23 -28.93 21.11
C LEU A 683 -6.98 -29.60 22.26
N TYR A 684 -7.72 -28.83 23.06
CA TYR A 684 -8.32 -29.32 24.32
C TYR A 684 -9.84 -29.11 24.41
N GLY A 685 -10.42 -28.31 23.51
CA GLY A 685 -11.85 -28.04 23.46
C GLY A 685 -12.59 -28.88 22.43
N ASP A 686 -13.90 -28.66 22.33
CA ASP A 686 -14.72 -29.24 21.27
C ASP A 686 -14.52 -28.46 19.96
N ARG A 687 -13.84 -29.07 18.99
CA ARG A 687 -13.59 -28.49 17.66
C ARG A 687 -14.88 -28.11 16.92
N ALA A 688 -16.01 -28.76 17.20
CA ALA A 688 -17.29 -28.42 16.59
C ALA A 688 -17.81 -27.03 17.00
N THR A 689 -17.40 -26.53 18.17
CA THR A 689 -17.80 -25.22 18.70
C THR A 689 -16.84 -24.09 18.33
N LEU A 690 -15.73 -24.39 17.66
CA LEU A 690 -14.68 -23.42 17.35
C LEU A 690 -15.17 -22.24 16.51
N ASN A 691 -16.06 -22.48 15.54
CA ASN A 691 -16.63 -21.39 14.73
C ASN A 691 -17.45 -20.43 15.58
N GLN A 692 -18.30 -20.95 16.47
CA GLN A 692 -19.06 -20.13 17.42
C GLN A 692 -18.14 -19.37 18.36
N TRP A 693 -17.07 -20.00 18.84
CA TRP A 693 -16.08 -19.35 19.69
C TRP A 693 -15.42 -18.15 18.98
N LYS A 694 -15.02 -18.31 17.71
CA LYS A 694 -14.41 -17.23 16.92
C LYS A 694 -15.38 -16.04 16.76
N GLU A 695 -16.65 -16.32 16.46
CA GLU A 695 -17.69 -15.29 16.35
C GLU A 695 -17.89 -14.54 17.69
N ASN A 696 -17.97 -15.26 18.80
CA ASN A 696 -18.10 -14.67 20.13
C ASN A 696 -16.90 -13.77 20.49
N TRP A 697 -15.67 -14.12 20.08
CA TRP A 697 -14.49 -13.28 20.29
C TRP A 697 -14.58 -11.97 19.50
N ILE A 698 -15.06 -12.03 18.26
CA ILE A 698 -15.24 -10.85 17.41
C ILE A 698 -16.27 -9.90 18.00
N GLU A 699 -17.39 -10.42 18.53
CA GLU A 699 -18.44 -9.60 19.13
C GLU A 699 -18.06 -8.97 20.47
N LYS A 700 -17.13 -9.61 21.21
CA LYS A 700 -16.68 -9.12 22.51
C LYS A 700 -15.79 -7.88 22.36
N PRO A 701 -16.12 -6.72 22.95
CA PRO A 701 -15.26 -5.54 22.89
C PRO A 701 -13.85 -5.81 23.43
N TYR A 702 -12.85 -5.37 22.66
CA TYR A 702 -11.44 -5.57 22.95
C TYR A 702 -11.01 -4.70 24.12
N THR A 703 -10.21 -5.28 25.01
CA THR A 703 -9.54 -4.57 26.10
C THR A 703 -8.06 -4.90 26.05
N ASN A 704 -7.20 -3.88 25.97
CA ASN A 704 -5.76 -4.11 25.96
C ASN A 704 -5.28 -4.42 27.39
N ASN A 705 -4.92 -5.68 27.64
CA ASN A 705 -4.41 -6.13 28.92
C ASN A 705 -2.91 -6.50 28.86
N VAL A 706 -2.26 -6.30 27.71
CA VAL A 706 -0.87 -6.68 27.49
C VAL A 706 0.05 -5.65 28.12
N LYS A 707 0.91 -6.09 29.04
CA LYS A 707 1.92 -5.23 29.64
C LYS A 707 3.25 -5.39 28.90
N PRO A 708 3.80 -4.32 28.30
CA PRO A 708 5.13 -4.38 27.71
C PRO A 708 6.19 -4.73 28.76
N PHE A 709 7.38 -5.09 28.30
CA PHE A 709 8.54 -5.19 29.19
C PHE A 709 9.02 -3.79 29.59
N ASP A 710 9.63 -3.67 30.78
CA ASP A 710 10.26 -2.42 31.21
C ASP A 710 11.46 -2.07 30.33
N ASP A 711 12.24 -3.09 29.93
CA ASP A 711 13.28 -2.98 28.89
C ASP A 711 13.06 -4.08 27.82
N PRO A 712 12.28 -3.78 26.76
CA PRO A 712 11.99 -4.73 25.69
C PRO A 712 13.23 -5.17 24.90
N LEU A 713 14.25 -4.32 24.78
CA LEU A 713 15.46 -4.64 24.01
C LEU A 713 16.35 -5.62 24.79
N GLN A 714 16.54 -5.38 26.08
CA GLN A 714 17.28 -6.31 26.95
C GLN A 714 16.59 -7.68 26.98
N GLU A 715 15.27 -7.68 27.11
CA GLU A 715 14.51 -8.92 27.16
C GLU A 715 14.52 -9.68 25.83
N ALA A 716 14.43 -8.97 24.71
CA ALA A 716 14.59 -9.56 23.38
C ALA A 716 15.94 -10.31 23.26
N ALA A 717 17.04 -9.67 23.65
CA ALA A 717 18.36 -10.29 23.67
C ALA A 717 18.43 -11.52 24.60
N ARG A 718 17.86 -11.42 25.80
CA ARG A 718 17.82 -12.52 26.77
C ARG A 718 17.06 -13.73 26.22
N LEU A 719 15.87 -13.51 25.66
CA LEU A 719 15.01 -14.56 25.12
C LEU A 719 15.61 -15.22 23.87
N VAL A 720 16.13 -14.44 22.91
CA VAL A 720 16.76 -15.00 21.71
C VAL A 720 17.97 -15.87 22.09
N ASN A 721 18.80 -15.43 23.03
CA ASN A 721 19.93 -16.23 23.52
C ASN A 721 19.47 -17.51 24.24
N GLN A 722 18.39 -17.44 25.03
CA GLN A 722 17.83 -18.61 25.72
C GLN A 722 17.31 -19.68 24.74
N TYR A 723 16.79 -19.28 23.58
CA TYR A 723 16.16 -20.16 22.59
C TYR A 723 16.96 -20.29 21.29
N ALA A 724 18.27 -20.01 21.33
CA ALA A 724 19.16 -20.06 20.18
C ALA A 724 19.41 -21.49 19.63
N LEU A 725 19.24 -22.51 20.47
CA LEU A 725 19.45 -23.91 20.09
C LEU A 725 18.15 -24.51 19.49
N PRO A 726 18.26 -25.47 18.56
CA PRO A 726 17.11 -26.20 18.04
C PRO A 726 16.34 -26.90 19.17
N VAL A 727 15.02 -27.01 19.02
CA VAL A 727 14.21 -27.88 19.88
C VAL A 727 14.67 -29.32 19.65
N ALA A 728 15.09 -30.02 20.70
CA ALA A 728 15.37 -31.45 20.61
C ALA A 728 14.07 -32.17 20.22
N GLN A 729 14.07 -32.79 19.03
CA GLN A 729 12.92 -33.50 18.46
C GLN A 729 12.66 -34.82 19.18
#